data_AF-A0A4Y7SR47-F1
#
_entry.id   AF-A0A4Y7SR47-F1
#
_cell.length_a   1.000
_cell.length_b   1.000
_cell.length_c   1.000
_cell.angle_alpha   90.00
_cell.angle_beta   90.00
_cell.angle_gamma   90.00
#
_symmetry.space_group_name_H-M   'P 1'
#
loop_
_entity.id
_entity.type
_entity.pdbx_description
1 polymer ?
#
loop_
_entity_poly.entity_id
_entity_poly.type
_entity_poly.pdbx_seq_one_letter_code
_entity_poly.pdbx_strand_id
1 'polypeptide(L)'
;MMLWSDSTHLANFGTAKLWPVYMALGNLSKYVRSLPNSGALHHVAYIPSLPDSFQDDLKTWHSQWNKASHRKDVTTHCRRELMHAVWRFLLDDDFVNAYKYGIVIRCLDGIERRVYPRIFTYSADYPEKVLLATIRDKGLCLCPRCLIPQSKLHLMGQALDLRRRATDVREFFWEKVRHAREWIYQFGKGIKSKYVEDHLKETSSVPTVNAFSERLGQSFNPPQVFPLSRMLVPDFMHEFELGVWKTLFTHIIRVLWAKTPDGSSVLKLNDWFRQVLPFGTDTIRRFTTDTSEMKKLAAHDFEDILQCSIPVFDGLLPDQGENWQLLRLLYRTAEFHAFAKLRCHTDDTIEHLMEVTTAFGKLVRQFKDNICAGCETVELPSEAARRVRRAHTQTAGVATSNQEIPATQGRRPKELNLSTYKFHSLGDYPAYIRMFGPSDGFSTQVGELAHRLVKRLYGLTNKRKVAMQIGKRVERLERKSTAAPANAESREGSTSTTTDTPDDRSFQFSMSESQNHPIDIFNLIKAQRGNPAYKNFLPKLQDHLLGRKLGRAFDGDNHNDFSDEDRNTLHIYGEKIYQVGTCTFYFTTYDNRRDFDVVNPTSRPDVMARSQEDNRREVPFWHARVIGIYHAKVSTTHSDVRPKDRGVERMSFLFVRWLGAEPGYRFGFDKARLPKVGFVPYTDNADNFAFGFLDPSQVLRGCHLIPDFQSERTSELLPYPCAVARQIDSNVNDDWETFYVNIFVDRDMVMRYYGGGIGHLNQGETQGGDEAGDEQAGPSEDEDEGDLEEEPMLSLPAPAVAPTPGSGDEDSDDESDDDPIMEGDDDDDGRYASD
;
A
#
# COMPACT_ATOMS: atom_id res chain seq x y z
N MET A 1 1.75 16.74 18.38
CA MET A 1 2.19 17.27 17.07
C MET A 1 2.82 16.14 16.30
N MET A 2 2.44 16.04 15.03
CA MET A 2 2.99 15.12 14.04
C MET A 2 3.55 16.00 12.93
N LEU A 3 4.80 15.80 12.55
CA LEU A 3 5.55 16.67 11.64
C LEU A 3 5.86 15.93 10.34
N TRP A 4 5.90 16.68 9.24
CA TRP A 4 6.38 16.20 7.96
C TRP A 4 7.27 17.23 7.31
N SER A 5 8.25 16.74 6.56
CA SER A 5 9.04 17.55 5.65
C SER A 5 9.35 16.75 4.42
N ASP A 6 9.33 17.43 3.30
CA ASP A 6 9.81 16.92 2.04
C ASP A 6 10.08 18.09 1.10
N SER A 7 11.16 18.01 0.32
CA SER A 7 11.51 19.05 -0.65
C SER A 7 10.83 18.77 -1.97
N THR A 8 10.03 19.72 -2.47
CA THR A 8 9.27 19.54 -3.71
C THR A 8 9.71 20.49 -4.82
N HIS A 9 9.72 19.99 -6.06
CA HIS A 9 9.83 20.81 -7.26
C HIS A 9 8.52 21.54 -7.54
N LEU A 10 8.61 22.84 -7.85
CA LEU A 10 7.44 23.70 -8.09
C LEU A 10 7.06 23.81 -9.57
N ALA A 11 7.93 23.38 -10.48
CA ALA A 11 7.71 23.45 -11.92
C ALA A 11 8.32 22.23 -12.60
N ASN A 12 7.64 21.73 -13.64
CA ASN A 12 8.13 20.62 -14.48
C ASN A 12 9.41 21.03 -15.23
N PHE A 13 9.56 22.32 -15.53
CA PHE A 13 10.78 22.87 -16.12
C PHE A 13 11.34 23.99 -15.24
N GLY A 14 12.63 23.88 -14.90
CA GLY A 14 13.39 24.87 -14.12
C GLY A 14 13.86 24.39 -12.75
N THR A 15 14.56 25.26 -12.03
CA THR A 15 15.22 24.93 -10.74
C THR A 15 14.41 25.36 -9.51
N ALA A 16 13.15 25.73 -9.68
CA ALA A 16 12.31 26.22 -8.60
C ALA A 16 11.92 25.08 -7.65
N LYS A 17 12.42 25.12 -6.41
CA LYS A 17 12.13 24.15 -5.35
C LYS A 17 11.59 24.85 -4.11
N LEU A 18 10.86 24.12 -3.27
CA LEU A 18 10.41 24.56 -1.95
C LEU A 18 10.52 23.41 -0.96
N TRP A 19 10.88 23.72 0.27
CA TRP A 19 10.99 22.73 1.34
C TRP A 19 10.06 23.08 2.50
N PRO A 20 8.77 22.73 2.42
CA PRO A 20 7.81 22.96 3.48
C PRO A 20 8.03 22.06 4.70
N VAL A 21 7.71 22.59 5.88
CA VAL A 21 7.47 21.83 7.11
C VAL A 21 5.98 21.87 7.40
N TYR A 22 5.35 20.71 7.47
CA TYR A 22 3.94 20.54 7.81
C TYR A 22 3.76 20.03 9.23
N MET A 23 2.64 20.38 9.85
CA MET A 23 2.26 19.89 11.15
C MET A 23 0.77 19.58 11.22
N ALA A 24 0.42 18.45 11.81
CA ALA A 24 -0.95 18.15 12.25
C ALA A 24 -1.01 17.88 13.75
N LEU A 25 -2.20 18.04 14.33
CA LEU A 25 -2.47 17.71 15.72
C LEU A 25 -2.85 16.23 15.87
N GLY A 26 -2.08 15.52 16.69
CA GLY A 26 -2.26 14.09 16.97
C GLY A 26 -3.64 13.72 17.53
N ASN A 27 -4.27 14.67 18.23
CA ASN A 27 -5.58 14.49 18.88
C ASN A 27 -6.76 14.60 17.90
N LEU A 28 -6.52 15.08 16.67
CA LEU A 28 -7.54 15.07 15.63
C LEU A 28 -7.66 13.66 15.06
N SER A 29 -8.89 13.25 14.75
CA SER A 29 -9.15 12.00 14.04
C SER A 29 -8.28 11.92 12.78
N LYS A 30 -7.62 10.78 12.57
CA LYS A 30 -6.77 10.59 11.39
C LYS A 30 -7.53 10.80 10.08
N TYR A 31 -8.82 10.48 10.05
CA TYR A 31 -9.67 10.69 8.88
C TYR A 31 -9.81 12.19 8.56
N VAL A 32 -9.86 13.06 9.56
CA VAL A 32 -9.83 14.51 9.36
C VAL A 32 -8.45 14.96 8.89
N ARG A 33 -7.38 14.41 9.48
CA ARG A 33 -5.99 14.73 9.05
C ARG A 33 -5.70 14.33 7.61
N SER A 34 -6.22 13.19 7.17
CA SER A 34 -5.99 12.66 5.82
C SER A 34 -6.88 13.29 4.75
N LEU A 35 -7.86 14.12 5.12
CA LEU A 35 -8.67 14.89 4.18
C LEU A 35 -7.91 16.17 3.76
N PRO A 36 -7.48 16.32 2.48
CA PRO A 36 -6.64 17.45 2.06
C PRO A 36 -7.27 18.83 2.29
N ASN A 37 -8.60 18.91 2.27
CA ASN A 37 -9.36 20.16 2.39
C ASN A 37 -9.86 20.43 3.82
N SER A 38 -9.52 19.61 4.81
CA SER A 38 -9.99 19.79 6.19
C SER A 38 -9.35 20.99 6.91
N GLY A 39 -8.19 21.45 6.42
CA GLY A 39 -7.38 22.45 7.09
C GLY A 39 -6.64 21.93 8.33
N ALA A 40 -6.63 20.61 8.56
CA ALA A 40 -5.98 20.00 9.74
C ALA A 40 -4.44 19.89 9.63
N LEU A 41 -3.90 20.08 8.43
CA LEU A 41 -2.46 20.09 8.17
C LEU A 41 -1.99 21.53 7.93
N HIS A 42 -1.15 22.02 8.83
CA HIS A 42 -0.67 23.41 8.85
C HIS A 42 0.72 23.53 8.25
N HIS A 43 1.00 24.64 7.56
CA HIS A 43 2.35 24.99 7.13
C HIS A 43 3.06 25.74 8.27
N VAL A 44 4.11 25.14 8.83
CA VAL A 44 4.86 25.73 9.95
C VAL A 44 6.02 26.59 9.45
N ALA A 45 6.76 26.10 8.46
CA ALA A 45 7.94 26.78 7.95
C ALA A 45 8.23 26.41 6.48
N TYR A 46 9.13 27.18 5.87
CA TYR A 46 9.77 26.83 4.60
C TYR A 46 11.28 26.90 4.80
N ILE A 47 11.96 25.76 4.72
CA ILE A 47 13.40 25.65 4.94
C ILE A 47 14.14 26.28 3.74
N PRO A 48 15.03 27.26 3.98
CA PRO A 48 15.80 27.87 2.91
C PRO A 48 16.96 26.95 2.47
N SER A 49 17.35 27.07 1.21
CA SER A 49 18.62 26.53 0.72
C SER A 49 19.77 27.51 1.00
N LEU A 50 21.00 27.00 1.07
CA LEU A 50 22.18 27.87 0.97
C LEU A 50 22.16 28.62 -0.38
N PRO A 51 22.43 29.93 -0.42
CA PRO A 51 22.44 30.69 -1.66
C PRO A 51 23.59 30.26 -2.57
N ASP A 52 23.42 30.35 -3.90
CA ASP A 52 24.47 29.96 -4.85
C ASP A 52 25.76 30.78 -4.65
N SER A 53 25.62 32.05 -4.25
CA SER A 53 26.75 32.93 -3.92
C SER A 53 27.60 32.43 -2.75
N PHE A 54 27.08 31.53 -1.91
CA PHE A 54 27.83 30.95 -0.80
C PHE A 54 29.11 30.25 -1.26
N GLN A 55 29.10 29.65 -2.45
CA GLN A 55 30.30 29.02 -3.01
C GLN A 55 31.39 30.03 -3.36
N ASP A 56 31.01 31.24 -3.76
CA ASP A 56 31.95 32.31 -4.06
C ASP A 56 32.48 32.93 -2.77
N ASP A 57 31.62 33.14 -1.78
CA ASP A 57 32.00 33.61 -0.45
C ASP A 57 33.02 32.65 0.20
N LEU A 58 32.76 31.34 0.16
CA LEU A 58 33.68 30.32 0.70
C LEU A 58 35.10 30.40 0.11
N LYS A 59 35.25 30.71 -1.19
CA LYS A 59 36.58 30.87 -1.81
C LYS A 59 37.37 32.01 -1.19
N THR A 60 36.68 33.06 -0.72
CA THR A 60 37.32 34.24 -0.14
C THR A 60 37.74 34.04 1.32
N TRP A 61 37.11 33.10 2.05
CA TRP A 61 37.33 32.94 3.49
C TRP A 61 38.63 32.20 3.80
N HIS A 62 39.05 31.23 2.98
CA HIS A 62 40.28 30.49 3.24
C HIS A 62 40.88 29.86 1.98
N SER A 63 42.22 29.96 1.83
CA SER A 63 42.94 29.49 0.64
C SER A 63 42.82 27.98 0.40
N GLN A 64 42.69 27.17 1.46
CA GLN A 64 42.49 25.71 1.33
C GLN A 64 41.11 25.34 0.79
N TRP A 65 40.13 26.25 0.80
CA TRP A 65 38.80 26.04 0.24
C TRP A 65 38.72 26.43 -1.25
N ASN A 66 39.85 26.73 -1.89
CA ASN A 66 39.92 26.74 -3.35
C ASN A 66 39.75 25.32 -3.93
N LYS A 67 40.09 24.28 -3.16
CA LYS A 67 39.92 22.87 -3.57
C LYS A 67 38.44 22.48 -3.54
N ALA A 68 37.95 21.92 -4.65
CA ALA A 68 36.54 21.52 -4.80
C ALA A 68 36.08 20.49 -3.74
N SER A 69 36.93 19.52 -3.39
CA SER A 69 36.62 18.51 -2.38
C SER A 69 36.35 19.11 -1.00
N HIS A 70 37.19 20.04 -0.55
CA HIS A 70 37.03 20.72 0.73
C HIS A 70 35.77 21.60 0.75
N ARG A 71 35.43 22.26 -0.37
CA ARG A 71 34.18 23.03 -0.48
C ARG A 71 32.95 22.13 -0.35
N LYS A 72 32.97 20.94 -0.97
CA LYS A 72 31.86 19.98 -0.85
C LYS A 72 31.63 19.59 0.61
N ASP A 73 32.68 19.29 1.35
CA ASP A 73 32.58 18.91 2.77
C ASP A 73 32.04 20.05 3.65
N VAL A 74 32.57 21.27 3.47
CA VAL A 74 32.11 22.46 4.21
C VAL A 74 30.67 22.80 3.87
N THR A 75 30.31 22.75 2.59
CA THR A 75 28.93 23.01 2.13
C THR A 75 27.95 22.00 2.73
N THR A 76 28.32 20.73 2.72
CA THR A 76 27.51 19.65 3.31
C THR A 76 27.31 19.87 4.81
N HIS A 77 28.37 20.24 5.53
CA HIS A 77 28.29 20.59 6.95
C HIS A 77 27.41 21.82 7.19
N CYS A 78 27.54 22.87 6.40
CA CYS A 78 26.71 24.06 6.51
C CYS A 78 25.22 23.80 6.21
N ARG A 79 24.90 22.91 5.26
CA ARG A 79 23.51 22.48 5.00
C ARG A 79 22.91 21.79 6.23
N ARG A 80 23.68 20.94 6.92
CA ARG A 80 23.27 20.30 8.18
C ARG A 80 23.08 21.33 9.29
N GLU A 81 24.04 22.24 9.48
CA GLU A 81 23.91 23.31 10.48
C GLU A 81 22.70 24.21 10.19
N LEU A 82 22.41 24.51 8.92
CA LEU A 82 21.25 25.31 8.51
C LEU A 82 19.92 24.65 8.90
N MET A 83 19.76 23.35 8.60
CA MET A 83 18.56 22.58 9.02
C MET A 83 18.34 22.70 10.54
N HIS A 84 19.38 22.49 11.34
CA HIS A 84 19.27 22.57 12.80
C HIS A 84 19.17 24.01 13.31
N ALA A 85 19.68 25.00 12.60
CA ALA A 85 19.46 26.41 12.92
C ALA A 85 17.99 26.81 12.71
N VAL A 86 17.35 26.33 11.64
CA VAL A 86 15.91 26.51 11.43
C VAL A 86 15.11 25.87 12.55
N TRP A 87 15.45 24.63 12.93
CA TRP A 87 14.78 23.97 14.05
C TRP A 87 15.00 24.66 15.40
N ARG A 88 16.19 25.21 15.68
CA ARG A 88 16.41 26.05 16.86
C ARG A 88 15.55 27.31 16.85
N PHE A 89 15.35 27.92 15.68
CA PHE A 89 14.48 29.08 15.53
C PHE A 89 13.01 28.72 15.80
N LEU A 90 12.55 27.53 15.39
CA LEU A 90 11.19 27.04 15.65
C LEU A 90 11.00 26.58 17.11
N LEU A 91 12.03 26.03 17.74
CA LEU A 91 12.05 25.58 19.13
C LEU A 91 12.57 26.70 20.05
N ASP A 92 11.95 27.87 19.94
CA ASP A 92 12.27 29.06 20.73
C ASP A 92 11.96 28.86 22.24
N ASP A 93 12.26 29.88 23.05
CA ASP A 93 12.07 29.79 24.49
C ASP A 93 10.60 29.71 24.88
N ASP A 94 9.69 30.31 24.11
CA ASP A 94 8.24 30.25 24.33
C ASP A 94 7.71 28.84 24.07
N PHE A 95 8.13 28.20 22.98
CA PHE A 95 7.81 26.82 22.68
C PHE A 95 8.36 25.88 23.75
N VAL A 96 9.61 26.04 24.17
CA VAL A 96 10.21 25.21 25.24
C VAL A 96 9.46 25.39 26.56
N ASN A 97 9.08 26.62 26.90
CA ASN A 97 8.26 26.92 28.07
C ASN A 97 6.89 26.23 27.98
N ALA A 98 6.22 26.32 26.83
CA ALA A 98 4.96 25.61 26.56
C ALA A 98 5.12 24.09 26.62
N TYR A 99 6.20 23.53 26.07
CA TYR A 99 6.52 22.11 26.10
C TYR A 99 6.68 21.58 27.53
N LYS A 100 7.29 22.38 28.42
CA LYS A 100 7.53 22.02 29.81
C LYS A 100 6.31 22.23 30.70
N TYR A 101 5.67 23.40 30.61
CA TYR A 101 4.65 23.82 31.57
C TYR A 101 3.22 23.80 31.00
N GLY A 102 3.08 23.57 29.71
CA GLY A 102 1.80 23.64 28.99
C GLY A 102 1.37 25.08 28.72
N ILE A 103 0.38 25.21 27.84
CA ILE A 103 -0.33 26.46 27.54
C ILE A 103 -1.81 26.27 27.86
N VAL A 104 -2.44 27.29 28.45
CA VAL A 104 -3.88 27.26 28.74
C VAL A 104 -4.62 27.72 27.50
N ILE A 105 -5.46 26.85 26.96
CA ILE A 105 -6.29 27.12 25.77
C ILE A 105 -7.74 26.94 26.18
N ARG A 106 -8.59 27.90 25.82
CA ARG A 106 -10.04 27.72 25.87
C ARG A 106 -10.49 26.91 24.66
N CYS A 107 -10.96 25.70 24.90
CA CYS A 107 -11.44 24.81 23.83
C CYS A 107 -12.82 25.26 23.31
N LEU A 108 -13.24 24.66 22.19
CA LEU A 108 -14.53 24.92 21.54
C LEU A 108 -15.74 24.65 22.44
N ASP A 109 -15.62 23.72 23.38
CA ASP A 109 -16.63 23.43 24.40
C ASP A 109 -16.66 24.45 25.56
N GLY A 110 -15.87 25.52 25.47
CA GLY A 110 -15.77 26.58 26.48
C GLY A 110 -14.89 26.23 27.68
N ILE A 111 -14.40 25.00 27.79
CA ILE A 111 -13.57 24.52 28.89
C ILE A 111 -12.12 24.91 28.64
N GLU A 112 -11.48 25.51 29.64
CA GLU A 112 -10.05 25.79 29.62
C GLU A 112 -9.26 24.53 29.95
N ARG A 113 -8.31 24.19 29.08
CA ARG A 113 -7.42 23.04 29.27
C ARG A 113 -5.97 23.48 29.17
N ARG A 114 -5.13 22.93 30.05
CA ARG A 114 -3.68 23.04 29.94
C ARG A 114 -3.18 21.99 28.94
N VAL A 115 -2.81 22.46 27.76
CA VAL A 115 -2.35 21.64 26.64
C VAL A 115 -0.83 21.63 26.61
N TYR A 116 -0.23 20.44 26.46
CA TYR A 116 1.21 20.29 26.32
C TYR A 116 1.55 20.00 24.86
N PRO A 117 2.25 20.88 24.15
CA PRO A 117 2.76 20.56 22.82
C PRO A 117 3.82 19.46 22.97
N ARG A 118 3.56 18.28 22.39
CA ARG A 118 4.50 17.16 22.33
C ARG A 118 4.72 16.76 20.88
N ILE A 119 5.97 16.46 20.52
CA ILE A 119 6.30 15.91 19.21
C ILE A 119 6.24 14.39 19.32
N PHE A 120 5.33 13.76 18.57
CA PHE A 120 5.16 12.31 18.58
C PHE A 120 5.88 11.68 17.39
N THR A 121 5.65 12.22 16.20
CA THR A 121 6.19 11.68 14.95
C THR A 121 6.79 12.80 14.11
N TYR A 122 7.81 12.45 13.36
CA TYR A 122 8.38 13.21 12.27
C TYR A 122 8.61 12.25 11.11
N SER A 123 7.82 12.45 10.07
CA SER A 123 7.82 11.63 8.86
C SER A 123 8.54 12.34 7.74
N ALA A 124 9.50 11.65 7.14
CA ALA A 124 10.33 12.16 6.06
C ALA A 124 10.95 10.98 5.29
N ASP A 125 11.46 11.26 4.10
CA ASP A 125 12.26 10.31 3.34
C ASP A 125 13.62 10.04 4.02
N TYR A 126 14.41 9.10 3.50
CA TYR A 126 15.67 8.71 4.15
C TYR A 126 16.72 9.83 4.15
N PRO A 127 17.03 10.50 3.02
CA PRO A 127 17.94 11.65 3.01
C PRO A 127 17.58 12.73 4.04
N GLU A 128 16.29 13.05 4.18
CA GLU A 128 15.87 14.03 5.18
C GLU A 128 15.94 13.47 6.61
N LYS A 129 15.57 12.21 6.85
CA LYS A 129 15.82 11.53 8.14
C LYS A 129 17.29 11.58 8.55
N VAL A 130 18.21 11.45 7.60
CA VAL A 130 19.66 11.55 7.86
C VAL A 130 20.04 12.94 8.40
N LEU A 131 19.47 14.00 7.82
CA LEU A 131 19.68 15.38 8.28
C LEU A 131 19.07 15.62 9.67
N LEU A 132 17.84 15.15 9.89
CA LEU A 132 17.13 15.28 11.17
C LEU A 132 17.78 14.49 12.29
N ALA A 133 18.27 13.28 11.99
CA ALA A 133 18.95 12.41 12.93
C ALA A 133 20.41 12.80 13.18
N THR A 134 20.97 13.78 12.44
CA THR A 134 22.39 14.17 12.49
C THR A 134 23.33 12.99 12.24
N ILE A 135 23.02 12.15 11.25
CA ILE A 135 23.86 11.03 10.84
C ILE A 135 24.44 11.25 9.42
N ARG A 136 25.34 10.36 9.02
CA ARG A 136 25.95 10.34 7.70
C ARG A 136 25.11 9.53 6.75
N ASP A 137 24.89 10.08 5.57
CA ASP A 137 24.43 9.24 4.47
C ASP A 137 25.51 8.19 4.14
N LYS A 138 25.07 6.97 3.82
CA LYS A 138 25.92 5.80 3.55
C LYS A 138 26.99 5.54 4.63
N GLY A 139 26.70 5.87 5.90
CA GLY A 139 27.58 5.58 7.05
C GLY A 139 27.63 4.09 7.44
N LEU A 140 28.51 3.75 8.38
CA LEU A 140 28.59 2.39 8.96
C LEU A 140 27.29 1.92 9.63
N CYS A 141 26.49 2.84 10.17
CA CYS A 141 25.22 2.59 10.84
C CYS A 141 24.15 3.50 10.20
N LEU A 142 23.45 2.97 9.19
CA LEU A 142 22.51 3.73 8.35
C LEU A 142 21.22 4.14 9.08
N CYS A 143 20.80 3.36 10.08
CA CYS A 143 19.50 3.56 10.70
C CYS A 143 19.50 4.80 11.62
N PRO A 144 18.52 5.72 11.49
CA PRO A 144 18.34 6.83 12.43
C PRO A 144 17.77 6.38 13.78
N ARG A 145 17.39 5.10 13.93
CA ARG A 145 16.75 4.56 15.14
C ARG A 145 17.65 3.66 15.97
N CYS A 146 18.61 2.99 15.34
CA CYS A 146 19.52 2.05 16.01
C CYS A 146 20.95 2.14 15.46
N LEU A 147 21.88 1.49 16.16
CA LEU A 147 23.31 1.44 15.85
C LEU A 147 23.72 0.14 15.16
N ILE A 148 22.76 -0.58 14.55
CA ILE A 148 23.04 -1.80 13.81
C ILE A 148 23.90 -1.43 12.58
N PRO A 149 25.07 -2.07 12.40
CA PRO A 149 25.95 -1.75 11.29
C PRO A 149 25.37 -2.23 9.97
N GLN A 150 25.76 -1.57 8.87
CA GLN A 150 25.30 -1.84 7.51
C GLN A 150 25.42 -3.33 7.13
N SER A 151 26.52 -3.97 7.52
CA SER A 151 26.78 -5.38 7.25
C SER A 151 25.75 -6.34 7.88
N LYS A 152 24.94 -5.87 8.85
CA LYS A 152 23.94 -6.68 9.55
C LYS A 152 22.49 -6.31 9.18
N LEU A 153 22.27 -5.31 8.33
CA LEU A 153 20.92 -4.84 7.97
C LEU A 153 20.10 -5.88 7.20
N HIS A 154 20.77 -6.73 6.42
CA HIS A 154 20.14 -7.84 5.69
C HIS A 154 19.51 -8.91 6.62
N LEU A 155 19.84 -8.91 7.91
CA LEU A 155 19.31 -9.83 8.91
C LEU A 155 17.90 -9.44 9.42
N MET A 156 17.26 -8.45 8.79
CA MET A 156 15.92 -7.99 9.12
C MET A 156 14.95 -9.15 9.37
N GLY A 157 14.22 -9.07 10.49
CA GLY A 157 13.23 -10.07 10.91
C GLY A 157 13.78 -11.25 11.71
N GLN A 158 15.10 -11.41 11.84
CA GLN A 158 15.65 -12.44 12.73
C GLN A 158 15.50 -12.06 14.20
N ALA A 159 15.36 -13.04 15.11
CA ALA A 159 15.27 -12.79 16.55
C ALA A 159 16.44 -11.94 17.09
N LEU A 160 17.66 -12.16 16.58
CA LEU A 160 18.83 -11.36 16.95
C LEU A 160 18.76 -9.91 16.41
N ASP A 161 18.18 -9.70 15.23
CA ASP A 161 17.90 -8.35 14.70
C ASP A 161 16.90 -7.62 15.60
N LEU A 162 15.78 -8.27 15.95
CA LEU A 162 14.76 -7.71 16.83
C LEU A 162 15.34 -7.35 18.21
N ARG A 163 16.17 -8.21 18.79
CA ARG A 163 16.86 -7.93 20.06
C ARG A 163 17.79 -6.72 19.94
N ARG A 164 18.60 -6.66 18.88
CA ARG A 164 19.54 -5.54 18.65
C ARG A 164 18.81 -4.22 18.45
N ARG A 165 17.65 -4.19 17.79
CA ARG A 165 16.84 -2.96 17.67
C ARG A 165 16.43 -2.40 19.03
N ALA A 166 16.14 -3.29 19.98
CA ALA A 166 15.74 -2.91 21.34
C ALA A 166 16.93 -2.54 22.24
N THR A 167 18.10 -3.16 22.07
CA THR A 167 19.29 -2.89 22.90
C THR A 167 20.19 -1.79 22.35
N ASP A 168 20.32 -1.71 21.03
CA ASP A 168 21.27 -0.83 20.34
C ASP A 168 20.56 0.43 19.81
N VAL A 169 19.63 0.98 20.60
CA VAL A 169 18.86 2.17 20.25
C VAL A 169 19.81 3.35 20.07
N ARG A 170 19.60 4.13 19.01
CA ARG A 170 20.39 5.32 18.74
C ARG A 170 19.96 6.45 19.67
N GLU A 171 20.94 6.98 20.40
CA GLU A 171 20.84 8.23 21.14
C GLU A 171 21.76 9.29 20.53
N PHE A 172 21.59 10.54 20.94
CA PHE A 172 22.47 11.63 20.51
C PHE A 172 23.76 11.66 21.35
N PHE A 173 24.91 11.51 20.69
CA PHE A 173 26.22 11.40 21.35
C PHE A 173 26.86 12.78 21.65
N TRP A 174 26.42 13.43 22.71
CA TRP A 174 26.87 14.78 23.12
C TRP A 174 28.39 14.96 23.13
N GLU A 175 29.11 14.17 23.93
CA GLU A 175 30.56 14.32 24.11
C GLU A 175 31.33 14.07 22.81
N LYS A 176 30.95 13.04 22.04
CA LYS A 176 31.56 12.74 20.73
C LYS A 176 31.40 13.91 19.76
N VAL A 177 30.19 14.47 19.67
CA VAL A 177 29.90 15.62 18.79
C VAL A 177 30.62 16.89 19.26
N ARG A 178 30.65 17.14 20.57
CA ARG A 178 31.34 18.30 21.15
C ARG A 178 32.84 18.27 20.85
N HIS A 179 33.52 17.17 21.12
CA HIS A 179 34.96 17.04 20.81
C HIS A 179 35.24 17.17 19.31
N ALA A 180 34.41 16.57 18.46
CA ALA A 180 34.53 16.73 17.01
C ALA A 180 34.38 18.20 16.57
N ARG A 181 33.45 18.95 17.19
CA ARG A 181 33.27 20.38 16.93
C ARG A 181 34.44 21.21 17.46
N GLU A 182 35.01 20.89 18.62
CA GLU A 182 36.21 21.55 19.14
C GLU A 182 37.38 21.42 18.15
N TRP A 183 37.62 20.22 17.60
CA TRP A 183 38.62 20.01 16.55
C TRP A 183 38.40 20.87 15.32
N ILE A 184 37.15 21.05 14.89
CA ILE A 184 36.79 21.85 13.70
C ILE A 184 36.94 23.34 13.99
N TYR A 185 36.25 23.85 15.02
CA TYR A 185 36.08 25.28 15.23
C TYR A 185 37.20 25.94 16.04
N GLN A 186 37.87 25.21 16.94
CA GLN A 186 38.96 25.76 17.76
C GLN A 186 40.33 25.43 17.16
N PHE A 187 40.49 24.21 16.64
CA PHE A 187 41.78 23.71 16.13
C PHE A 187 41.90 23.71 14.60
N GLY A 188 40.86 24.16 13.88
CA GLY A 188 40.89 24.32 12.43
C GLY A 188 41.05 23.03 11.63
N LYS A 189 40.66 21.88 12.20
CA LYS A 189 40.75 20.58 11.50
C LYS A 189 39.61 20.42 10.48
N GLY A 190 39.89 19.70 9.40
CA GLY A 190 38.89 19.41 8.37
C GLY A 190 37.74 18.55 8.90
N ILE A 191 36.54 18.72 8.32
CA ILE A 191 35.31 18.03 8.75
C ILE A 191 35.41 16.50 8.60
N LYS A 192 36.12 16.01 7.59
CA LYS A 192 36.42 14.58 7.38
C LYS A 192 37.84 14.20 7.82
N SER A 193 38.49 15.03 8.63
CA SER A 193 39.84 14.72 9.12
C SER A 193 39.81 13.55 10.11
N LYS A 194 40.93 12.83 10.21
CA LYS A 194 41.09 11.73 11.17
C LYS A 194 40.66 12.11 12.60
N TYR A 195 41.00 13.32 13.06
CA TYR A 195 40.61 13.84 14.37
C TYR A 195 39.08 13.82 14.60
N VAL A 196 38.30 14.13 13.58
CA VAL A 196 36.83 14.13 13.64
C VAL A 196 36.27 12.72 13.42
N GLU A 197 36.83 11.99 12.46
CA GLU A 197 36.42 10.63 12.10
C GLU A 197 36.58 9.62 13.24
N ASP A 198 37.69 9.71 13.98
CA ASP A 198 37.98 8.83 15.13
C ASP A 198 36.90 8.93 16.22
N HIS A 199 36.13 10.02 16.27
CA HIS A 199 35.04 10.20 17.23
C HIS A 199 33.68 9.76 16.68
N LEU A 200 33.41 10.00 15.39
CA LEU A 200 32.03 9.96 14.85
C LEU A 200 31.77 8.83 13.86
N LYS A 201 32.80 8.28 13.21
CA LYS A 201 32.64 7.33 12.09
C LYS A 201 31.92 6.05 12.49
N GLU A 202 32.31 5.46 13.63
CA GLU A 202 31.76 4.22 14.18
C GLU A 202 30.22 4.27 14.30
N THR A 203 29.70 5.37 14.84
CA THR A 203 28.25 5.58 15.05
C THR A 203 27.58 6.23 13.84
N SER A 204 28.34 6.59 12.81
CA SER A 204 27.88 7.38 11.66
C SER A 204 27.33 8.75 12.02
N SER A 205 27.73 9.32 13.16
CA SER A 205 27.31 10.65 13.57
C SER A 205 28.01 11.74 12.73
N VAL A 206 27.46 12.95 12.73
CA VAL A 206 28.07 14.14 12.10
C VAL A 206 28.37 15.21 13.16
N PRO A 207 29.31 16.14 12.92
CA PRO A 207 29.69 17.16 13.91
C PRO A 207 28.66 18.30 14.05
N THR A 208 27.36 17.97 14.04
CA THR A 208 26.24 18.90 14.14
C THR A 208 25.48 18.65 15.43
N VAL A 209 25.24 19.71 16.20
CA VAL A 209 24.41 19.63 17.40
C VAL A 209 22.94 19.53 16.98
N ASN A 210 22.25 18.48 17.42
CA ASN A 210 20.86 18.25 17.11
C ASN A 210 19.94 19.22 17.88
N ALA A 211 19.14 20.00 17.17
CA ALA A 211 18.28 21.02 17.76
C ALA A 211 17.23 20.44 18.72
N PHE A 212 16.67 19.26 18.42
CA PHE A 212 15.68 18.61 19.29
C PHE A 212 16.31 18.13 20.58
N SER A 213 17.43 17.41 20.48
CA SER A 213 18.17 16.93 21.66
C SER A 213 18.63 18.09 22.54
N GLU A 214 19.06 19.19 21.94
CA GLU A 214 19.49 20.40 22.64
C GLU A 214 18.33 21.09 23.36
N ARG A 215 17.29 21.46 22.62
CA ARG A 215 16.22 22.34 23.11
C ARG A 215 15.18 21.62 23.95
N LEU A 216 14.90 20.34 23.66
CA LEU A 216 13.87 19.53 24.32
C LEU A 216 14.43 18.48 25.28
N GLY A 217 15.73 18.55 25.58
CA GLY A 217 16.41 17.63 26.48
C GLY A 217 17.50 18.32 27.28
N GLN A 218 18.65 18.60 26.65
CA GLN A 218 19.85 19.07 27.34
C GLN A 218 19.69 20.45 27.99
N SER A 219 18.88 21.33 27.40
CA SER A 219 18.61 22.67 27.94
C SER A 219 17.71 22.66 29.18
N PHE A 220 17.15 21.51 29.56
CA PHE A 220 16.30 21.42 30.75
C PHE A 220 17.13 21.38 32.03
N ASN A 221 16.50 21.74 33.15
CA ASN A 221 17.08 21.63 34.48
C ASN A 221 16.16 20.76 35.37
N PRO A 222 16.57 19.53 35.73
CA PRO A 222 17.80 18.84 35.27
C PRO A 222 17.74 18.48 33.76
N PRO A 223 18.89 18.29 33.09
CA PRO A 223 18.94 17.83 31.70
C PRO A 223 18.25 16.49 31.51
N GLN A 224 17.61 16.30 30.36
CA GLN A 224 16.88 15.08 30.01
C GLN A 224 17.30 14.57 28.62
N VAL A 225 17.12 13.27 28.39
CA VAL A 225 17.33 12.68 27.06
C VAL A 225 16.06 12.84 26.23
N PHE A 226 16.15 13.54 25.11
CA PHE A 226 15.09 13.56 24.11
C PHE A 226 15.17 12.30 23.25
N PRO A 227 14.09 11.50 23.12
CA PRO A 227 14.11 10.23 22.38
C PRO A 227 14.04 10.45 20.86
N LEU A 228 15.13 10.99 20.28
CA LEU A 228 15.22 11.35 18.86
C LEU A 228 14.86 10.18 17.93
N SER A 229 15.32 8.96 18.26
CA SER A 229 15.05 7.74 17.50
C SER A 229 13.56 7.42 17.39
N ARG A 230 12.78 7.63 18.46
CA ARG A 230 11.33 7.35 18.48
C ARG A 230 10.50 8.33 17.68
N MET A 231 10.99 9.57 17.52
CA MET A 231 10.32 10.59 16.73
C MET A 231 10.33 10.24 15.23
N LEU A 232 11.41 9.61 14.74
CA LEU A 232 11.63 9.36 13.31
C LEU A 232 10.95 8.08 12.84
N VAL A 233 9.67 8.18 12.51
CA VAL A 233 8.82 7.03 12.13
C VAL A 233 9.20 6.41 10.79
N PRO A 234 8.94 5.10 10.55
CA PRO A 234 9.09 4.51 9.23
C PRO A 234 8.10 5.13 8.25
N ASP A 235 8.46 5.11 6.97
CA ASP A 235 7.68 5.72 5.90
C ASP A 235 7.37 4.73 4.77
N PHE A 236 6.12 4.27 4.76
CA PHE A 236 5.68 3.14 3.95
C PHE A 236 5.88 3.35 2.45
N MET A 237 5.59 4.56 1.97
CA MET A 237 5.68 4.91 0.56
C MET A 237 7.14 4.85 0.06
N HIS A 238 8.06 5.53 0.74
CA HIS A 238 9.45 5.61 0.31
C HIS A 238 10.29 4.37 0.67
N GLU A 239 9.97 3.71 1.79
CA GLU A 239 10.73 2.56 2.30
C GLU A 239 10.25 1.25 1.67
N PHE A 240 8.94 1.05 1.50
CA PHE A 240 8.39 -0.18 0.92
C PHE A 240 8.05 -0.05 -0.57
N GLU A 241 7.03 0.72 -0.95
CA GLU A 241 6.49 0.78 -2.32
C GLU A 241 7.56 1.23 -3.34
N LEU A 242 8.08 2.44 -3.15
CA LEU A 242 9.16 3.03 -3.97
C LEU A 242 10.56 2.52 -3.56
N GLY A 243 10.64 1.68 -2.53
CA GLY A 243 11.86 1.23 -1.91
C GLY A 243 12.14 -0.25 -2.13
N VAL A 244 11.77 -1.07 -1.14
CA VAL A 244 12.00 -2.52 -1.13
C VAL A 244 11.28 -3.21 -2.28
N TRP A 245 10.00 -2.92 -2.51
CA TRP A 245 9.23 -3.56 -3.55
C TRP A 245 9.74 -3.21 -4.95
N LYS A 246 9.91 -1.92 -5.26
CA LYS A 246 10.51 -1.48 -6.53
C LYS A 246 11.86 -2.16 -6.81
N THR A 247 12.73 -2.24 -5.80
CA THR A 247 14.04 -2.91 -5.92
C THR A 247 13.88 -4.40 -6.18
N LEU A 248 13.00 -5.07 -5.43
CA LEU A 248 12.75 -6.50 -5.57
C LEU A 248 12.14 -6.83 -6.94
N PHE A 249 11.09 -6.12 -7.35
CA PHE A 249 10.46 -6.26 -8.67
C PHE A 249 11.49 -6.05 -9.79
N THR A 250 12.27 -4.97 -9.74
CA THR A 250 13.35 -4.72 -10.71
C THR A 250 14.32 -5.90 -10.79
N HIS A 251 14.71 -6.47 -9.64
CA HIS A 251 15.63 -7.59 -9.61
C HIS A 251 14.99 -8.90 -10.12
N ILE A 252 13.71 -9.14 -9.84
CA ILE A 252 12.97 -10.27 -10.43
C ILE A 252 12.95 -10.17 -11.96
N ILE A 253 12.74 -8.97 -12.53
CA ILE A 253 12.84 -8.77 -13.98
C ILE A 253 14.25 -9.07 -14.51
N ARG A 254 15.32 -8.73 -13.76
CA ARG A 254 16.69 -9.12 -14.14
C ARG A 254 16.88 -10.64 -14.10
N VAL A 255 16.30 -11.33 -13.13
CA VAL A 255 16.30 -12.81 -13.07
C VAL A 255 15.58 -13.40 -14.28
N LEU A 256 14.44 -12.86 -14.70
CA LEU A 256 13.75 -13.30 -15.92
C LEU A 256 14.65 -13.15 -17.16
N TRP A 257 15.35 -12.02 -17.30
CA TRP A 257 16.33 -11.83 -18.38
C TRP A 257 17.50 -12.82 -18.31
N ALA A 258 17.99 -13.14 -17.11
CA ALA A 258 19.09 -14.08 -16.94
C ALA A 258 18.67 -15.53 -17.27
N LYS A 259 17.46 -15.93 -16.84
CA LYS A 259 16.93 -17.29 -17.08
C LYS A 259 16.36 -17.48 -18.49
N THR A 260 15.86 -16.41 -19.10
CA THR A 260 15.37 -16.38 -20.49
C THR A 260 16.01 -15.24 -21.27
N PRO A 261 17.25 -15.43 -21.78
CA PRO A 261 18.00 -14.36 -22.46
C PRO A 261 17.37 -13.82 -23.74
N ASP A 262 16.44 -14.57 -24.34
CA ASP A 262 15.65 -14.14 -25.50
C ASP A 262 14.55 -13.12 -25.13
N GLY A 263 14.32 -12.89 -23.83
CA GLY A 263 13.32 -11.96 -23.32
C GLY A 263 11.89 -12.48 -23.36
N SER A 264 11.69 -13.76 -23.71
CA SER A 264 10.36 -14.36 -23.88
C SER A 264 9.49 -14.26 -22.61
N SER A 265 10.05 -14.53 -21.43
CA SER A 265 9.31 -14.43 -20.16
C SER A 265 8.93 -12.99 -19.81
N VAL A 266 9.75 -12.01 -20.18
CA VAL A 266 9.45 -10.59 -19.95
C VAL A 266 8.35 -10.09 -20.87
N LEU A 267 8.33 -10.55 -22.13
CA LEU A 267 7.24 -10.26 -23.06
C LEU A 267 5.91 -10.88 -22.59
N LYS A 268 5.95 -12.14 -22.11
CA LYS A 268 4.79 -12.79 -21.50
C LYS A 268 4.29 -12.03 -20.27
N LEU A 269 5.19 -11.62 -19.37
CA LEU A 269 4.85 -10.82 -18.20
C LEU A 269 4.08 -9.54 -18.58
N ASN A 270 4.56 -8.79 -19.57
CA ASN A 270 3.89 -7.56 -20.01
C ASN A 270 2.53 -7.84 -20.66
N ASP A 271 2.41 -8.92 -21.44
CA ASP A 271 1.15 -9.34 -22.03
C ASP A 271 0.12 -9.74 -20.95
N TRP A 272 0.53 -10.55 -19.98
CA TRP A 272 -0.32 -10.99 -18.88
C TRP A 272 -0.78 -9.84 -17.98
N PHE A 273 0.09 -8.88 -17.65
CA PHE A 273 -0.33 -7.66 -16.95
C PHE A 273 -1.43 -6.90 -17.72
N ARG A 274 -1.33 -6.77 -19.04
CA ARG A 274 -2.36 -6.09 -19.86
C ARG A 274 -3.70 -6.83 -19.90
N GLN A 275 -3.69 -8.13 -19.64
CA GLN A 275 -4.89 -8.97 -19.57
C GLN A 275 -5.57 -8.93 -18.19
N VAL A 276 -4.92 -8.38 -17.16
CA VAL A 276 -5.54 -8.16 -15.84
C VAL A 276 -6.63 -7.09 -15.96
N LEU A 277 -7.84 -7.41 -15.49
CA LEU A 277 -8.98 -6.50 -15.53
C LEU A 277 -8.88 -5.42 -14.44
N PRO A 278 -9.38 -4.20 -14.68
CA PRO A 278 -9.44 -3.18 -13.64
C PRO A 278 -10.51 -3.52 -12.60
N PHE A 279 -10.26 -3.17 -11.34
CA PHE A 279 -11.17 -3.44 -10.22
C PHE A 279 -11.41 -2.20 -9.36
N GLY A 280 -12.63 -2.06 -8.84
CA GLY A 280 -13.07 -0.89 -8.07
C GLY A 280 -13.05 0.40 -8.89
N THR A 281 -13.40 1.54 -8.30
CA THR A 281 -13.34 2.83 -9.00
C THR A 281 -11.90 3.19 -9.37
N ASP A 282 -10.98 3.04 -8.42
CA ASP A 282 -9.55 3.40 -8.53
C ASP A 282 -8.61 2.41 -7.81
N THR A 283 -9.10 1.20 -7.48
CA THR A 283 -8.33 0.23 -6.69
C THR A 283 -7.26 -0.48 -7.52
N ILE A 284 -7.64 -1.05 -8.67
CA ILE A 284 -6.70 -1.61 -9.65
C ILE A 284 -6.94 -0.92 -10.98
N ARG A 285 -5.94 -0.19 -11.47
CA ARG A 285 -6.00 0.47 -12.76
C ARG A 285 -5.64 -0.48 -13.89
N ARG A 286 -6.04 -0.10 -15.10
CA ARG A 286 -5.69 -0.85 -16.31
C ARG A 286 -4.20 -0.71 -16.60
N PHE A 287 -3.49 -1.82 -16.72
CA PHE A 287 -2.12 -1.84 -17.21
C PHE A 287 -2.12 -1.65 -18.73
N THR A 288 -1.68 -0.50 -19.23
CA THR A 288 -1.65 -0.20 -20.68
C THR A 288 -0.24 -0.23 -21.27
N THR A 289 0.77 0.05 -20.45
CA THR A 289 2.19 0.11 -20.86
C THR A 289 2.93 -1.14 -20.41
N ASP A 290 4.15 -1.34 -20.93
CA ASP A 290 5.01 -2.45 -20.49
C ASP A 290 5.44 -2.27 -19.03
N THR A 291 4.83 -3.06 -18.13
CA THR A 291 5.09 -3.04 -16.69
C THR A 291 6.56 -3.28 -16.37
N SER A 292 7.26 -4.12 -17.15
CA SER A 292 8.68 -4.42 -16.96
C SER A 292 9.60 -3.20 -17.16
N GLU A 293 9.16 -2.19 -17.90
CA GLU A 293 9.98 -1.00 -18.16
C GLU A 293 9.97 0.00 -16.99
N MET A 294 8.93 -0.04 -16.15
CA MET A 294 8.75 0.84 -14.99
C MET A 294 8.89 2.34 -15.30
N LYS A 295 8.36 2.77 -16.46
CA LYS A 295 8.43 4.18 -16.90
C LYS A 295 7.35 5.00 -16.21
N LYS A 296 7.77 6.11 -15.57
CA LYS A 296 6.88 7.12 -14.97
C LYS A 296 5.84 6.53 -13.99
N LEU A 297 6.25 5.53 -13.20
CA LEU A 297 5.39 4.90 -12.20
C LEU A 297 5.48 5.64 -10.87
N ALA A 298 4.31 6.01 -10.34
CA ALA A 298 4.14 6.51 -8.99
C ALA A 298 4.03 5.35 -7.97
N ALA A 299 3.96 5.68 -6.68
CA ALA A 299 3.88 4.68 -5.62
C ALA A 299 2.63 3.78 -5.74
N HIS A 300 1.49 4.34 -6.14
CA HIS A 300 0.25 3.58 -6.34
C HIS A 300 0.36 2.59 -7.52
N ASP A 301 1.13 2.89 -8.56
CA ASP A 301 1.32 1.94 -9.66
C ASP A 301 2.11 0.71 -9.18
N PHE A 302 3.12 0.93 -8.33
CA PHE A 302 3.86 -0.17 -7.72
C PHE A 302 2.99 -1.01 -6.76
N GLU A 303 2.03 -0.39 -6.07
CA GLU A 303 1.00 -1.10 -5.31
C GLU A 303 0.14 -2.01 -6.22
N ASP A 304 -0.45 -1.46 -7.29
CA ASP A 304 -1.26 -2.23 -8.25
C ASP A 304 -0.47 -3.41 -8.84
N ILE A 305 0.81 -3.19 -9.19
CA ILE A 305 1.70 -4.25 -9.69
C ILE A 305 1.88 -5.33 -8.64
N LEU A 306 2.16 -4.99 -7.37
CA LEU A 306 2.33 -5.99 -6.31
C LEU A 306 1.06 -6.82 -6.11
N GLN A 307 -0.09 -6.16 -6.03
CA GLN A 307 -1.38 -6.81 -5.79
C GLN A 307 -1.77 -7.80 -6.90
N CYS A 308 -1.27 -7.60 -8.12
CA CYS A 308 -1.55 -8.45 -9.27
C CYS A 308 -0.37 -9.37 -9.65
N SER A 309 0.74 -9.34 -8.92
CA SER A 309 1.97 -10.04 -9.33
C SER A 309 1.85 -11.56 -9.28
N ILE A 310 1.19 -12.14 -8.28
CA ILE A 310 1.22 -13.59 -8.06
C ILE A 310 0.69 -14.37 -9.29
N PRO A 311 -0.50 -14.08 -9.84
CA PRO A 311 -0.97 -14.76 -11.06
C PRO A 311 -0.08 -14.49 -12.28
N VAL A 312 0.47 -13.28 -12.39
CA VAL A 312 1.30 -12.88 -13.54
C VAL A 312 2.70 -13.51 -13.51
N PHE A 313 3.22 -13.87 -12.35
CA PHE A 313 4.52 -14.52 -12.26
C PHE A 313 4.44 -16.04 -12.32
N ASP A 314 3.25 -16.63 -12.24
CA ASP A 314 3.11 -18.08 -12.21
C ASP A 314 3.48 -18.73 -13.55
N GLY A 315 4.50 -19.60 -13.52
CA GLY A 315 4.99 -20.31 -14.69
C GLY A 315 5.96 -19.49 -15.56
N LEU A 316 6.41 -18.32 -15.09
CA LEU A 316 7.39 -17.52 -15.82
C LEU A 316 8.83 -18.01 -15.66
N LEU A 317 9.16 -18.63 -14.53
CA LEU A 317 10.48 -19.24 -14.36
C LEU A 317 10.49 -20.66 -14.96
N PRO A 318 11.51 -21.04 -15.76
CA PRO A 318 11.58 -22.37 -16.37
C PRO A 318 11.64 -23.52 -15.36
N ASP A 319 12.29 -23.31 -14.21
CA ASP A 319 12.33 -24.28 -13.13
C ASP A 319 11.11 -24.11 -12.21
N GLN A 320 10.33 -25.18 -12.04
CA GLN A 320 9.10 -25.15 -11.25
C GLN A 320 9.36 -24.94 -9.75
N GLY A 321 10.50 -25.41 -9.23
CA GLY A 321 10.88 -25.22 -7.83
C GLY A 321 11.28 -23.78 -7.53
N GLU A 322 12.02 -23.14 -8.44
CA GLU A 322 12.34 -21.71 -8.39
C GLU A 322 11.08 -20.86 -8.57
N ASN A 323 10.18 -21.22 -9.50
CA ASN A 323 8.90 -20.55 -9.70
C ASN A 323 8.06 -20.57 -8.40
N TRP A 324 7.94 -21.73 -7.76
CA TRP A 324 7.22 -21.85 -6.49
C TRP A 324 7.85 -21.01 -5.37
N GLN A 325 9.18 -20.98 -5.28
CA GLN A 325 9.88 -20.12 -4.32
C GLN A 325 9.59 -18.63 -4.58
N LEU A 326 9.59 -18.20 -5.85
CA LEU A 326 9.24 -16.83 -6.24
C LEU A 326 7.78 -16.49 -5.89
N LEU A 327 6.82 -17.36 -6.19
CA LEU A 327 5.41 -17.12 -5.86
C LEU A 327 5.18 -17.03 -4.36
N ARG A 328 5.85 -17.87 -3.57
CA ARG A 328 5.80 -17.80 -2.11
C ARG A 328 6.39 -16.50 -1.59
N LEU A 329 7.48 -16.02 -2.19
CA LEU A 329 8.06 -14.72 -1.87
C LEU A 329 7.09 -13.57 -2.20
N LEU A 330 6.50 -13.57 -3.40
CA LEU A 330 5.53 -12.57 -3.83
C LEU A 330 4.30 -12.55 -2.91
N TYR A 331 3.80 -13.72 -2.50
CA TYR A 331 2.72 -13.83 -1.54
C TYR A 331 3.08 -13.17 -0.21
N ARG A 332 4.22 -13.52 0.41
CA ARG A 332 4.64 -12.90 1.68
C ARG A 332 4.97 -11.41 1.54
N THR A 333 5.35 -10.96 0.35
CA THR A 333 5.56 -9.54 0.04
C THR A 333 4.22 -8.78 0.02
N ALA A 334 3.22 -9.32 -0.68
CA ALA A 334 1.87 -8.76 -0.76
C ALA A 334 1.15 -8.80 0.60
N GLU A 335 1.38 -9.86 1.37
CA GLU A 335 0.84 -10.00 2.73
C GLU A 335 1.47 -8.99 3.69
N PHE A 336 2.80 -8.83 3.70
CA PHE A 336 3.45 -7.78 4.48
C PHE A 336 2.87 -6.41 4.13
N HIS A 337 2.73 -6.14 2.82
CA HIS A 337 2.16 -4.91 2.32
C HIS A 337 0.74 -4.68 2.85
N ALA A 338 -0.13 -5.67 2.72
CA ALA A 338 -1.53 -5.58 3.13
C ALA A 338 -1.67 -5.31 4.63
N PHE A 339 -0.93 -6.05 5.47
CA PHE A 339 -1.00 -5.91 6.92
C PHE A 339 -0.38 -4.61 7.41
N ALA A 340 0.80 -4.23 6.89
CA ALA A 340 1.45 -2.98 7.28
C ALA A 340 0.65 -1.73 6.88
N LYS A 341 -0.24 -1.85 5.88
CA LYS A 341 -1.10 -0.78 5.38
C LYS A 341 -2.51 -0.80 5.97
N LEU A 342 -2.85 -1.71 6.90
CA LEU A 342 -4.15 -1.67 7.57
C LEU A 342 -4.36 -0.30 8.23
N ARG A 343 -5.62 0.14 8.26
CA ARG A 343 -6.12 1.38 8.87
C ARG A 343 -6.66 1.12 10.26
N CYS A 344 -6.81 -0.13 10.66
CA CYS A 344 -7.18 -0.50 12.01
C CYS A 344 -6.50 -1.82 12.31
N HIS A 345 -5.91 -1.91 13.49
CA HIS A 345 -5.19 -3.08 13.95
C HIS A 345 -5.80 -3.57 15.26
N THR A 346 -5.88 -4.89 15.40
CA THR A 346 -5.99 -5.60 16.68
C THR A 346 -4.61 -6.11 17.09
N ASP A 347 -4.44 -6.56 18.33
CA ASP A 347 -3.19 -7.17 18.78
C ASP A 347 -2.77 -8.34 17.89
N ASP A 348 -3.72 -9.21 17.52
CA ASP A 348 -3.50 -10.35 16.61
C ASP A 348 -2.97 -9.92 15.23
N THR A 349 -3.54 -8.88 14.63
CA THR A 349 -3.05 -8.40 13.31
C THR A 349 -1.64 -7.81 13.38
N ILE A 350 -1.24 -7.28 14.54
CA ILE A 350 0.12 -6.76 14.73
C ILE A 350 1.10 -7.92 14.97
N GLU A 351 0.69 -8.93 15.72
CA GLU A 351 1.46 -10.16 15.90
C GLU A 351 1.68 -10.87 14.55
N HIS A 352 0.62 -11.03 13.76
CA HIS A 352 0.73 -11.56 12.41
C HIS A 352 1.67 -10.73 11.53
N LEU A 353 1.62 -9.39 11.60
CA LEU A 353 2.56 -8.55 10.88
C LEU A 353 4.02 -8.80 11.32
N MET A 354 4.29 -9.09 12.59
CA MET A 354 5.64 -9.46 13.05
C MET A 354 6.10 -10.79 12.46
N GLU A 355 5.22 -11.79 12.43
CA GLU A 355 5.48 -13.10 11.85
C GLU A 355 5.75 -13.01 10.34
N VAL A 356 4.89 -12.29 9.62
CA VAL A 356 5.02 -12.06 8.18
C VAL A 356 6.30 -11.28 7.87
N THR A 357 6.68 -10.29 8.68
CA THR A 357 7.95 -9.56 8.53
C THR A 357 9.15 -10.52 8.64
N THR A 358 9.11 -11.43 9.60
CA THR A 358 10.13 -12.48 9.79
C THR A 358 10.18 -13.44 8.60
N ALA A 359 9.02 -13.92 8.15
CA ALA A 359 8.89 -14.84 7.03
C ALA A 359 9.36 -14.20 5.71
N PHE A 360 8.96 -12.96 5.44
CA PHE A 360 9.40 -12.18 4.28
C PHE A 360 10.92 -11.99 4.29
N GLY A 361 11.50 -11.55 5.41
CA GLY A 361 12.95 -11.40 5.54
C GLY A 361 13.71 -12.70 5.26
N LYS A 362 13.19 -13.84 5.72
CA LYS A 362 13.75 -15.18 5.44
C LYS A 362 13.66 -15.51 3.95
N LEU A 363 12.50 -15.36 3.32
CA LEU A 363 12.27 -15.72 1.92
C LEU A 363 13.07 -14.84 0.96
N VAL A 364 13.22 -13.54 1.22
CA VAL A 364 14.03 -12.66 0.36
C VAL A 364 15.50 -13.05 0.40
N ARG A 365 16.03 -13.43 1.57
CA ARG A 365 17.40 -13.95 1.68
C ARG A 365 17.55 -15.28 0.93
N GLN A 366 16.61 -16.21 1.10
CA GLN A 366 16.60 -17.46 0.34
C GLN A 366 16.52 -17.23 -1.17
N PHE A 367 15.71 -16.28 -1.64
CA PHE A 367 15.66 -15.90 -3.04
C PHE A 367 17.00 -15.37 -3.54
N LYS A 368 17.65 -14.49 -2.77
CA LYS A 368 19.01 -14.00 -3.06
C LYS A 368 20.02 -15.15 -3.15
N ASP A 369 20.03 -16.03 -2.17
CA ASP A 369 21.08 -17.03 -2.01
C ASP A 369 20.86 -18.26 -2.91
N ASN A 370 19.60 -18.64 -3.19
CA ASN A 370 19.28 -19.84 -3.96
C ASN A 370 19.04 -19.56 -5.44
N ILE A 371 18.40 -18.43 -5.77
CA ILE A 371 17.99 -18.11 -7.16
C ILE A 371 18.94 -17.07 -7.76
N CYS A 372 19.13 -15.93 -7.09
CA CYS A 372 19.95 -14.86 -7.65
C CYS A 372 21.43 -15.25 -7.75
N ALA A 373 21.98 -15.98 -6.79
CA ALA A 373 23.37 -16.45 -6.83
C ALA A 373 23.68 -17.37 -8.02
N GLY A 374 22.66 -18.08 -8.52
CA GLY A 374 22.76 -18.92 -9.72
C GLY A 374 22.48 -18.18 -11.04
N CYS A 375 22.25 -16.86 -11.00
CA CYS A 375 21.93 -16.04 -12.16
C CYS A 375 22.98 -14.95 -12.38
N GLU A 376 23.50 -14.84 -13.61
CA GLU A 376 24.29 -13.68 -14.01
C GLU A 376 23.37 -12.49 -14.32
N THR A 377 22.84 -11.85 -13.27
CA THR A 377 21.97 -10.68 -13.41
C THR A 377 22.78 -9.44 -13.75
N VAL A 378 22.37 -8.73 -14.80
CA VAL A 378 22.99 -7.48 -15.28
C VAL A 378 22.00 -6.33 -15.30
N GLU A 379 22.48 -5.11 -15.52
CA GLU A 379 21.67 -3.91 -15.79
C GLU A 379 20.56 -4.22 -16.80
N LEU A 380 19.34 -3.76 -16.54
CA LEU A 380 18.28 -3.80 -17.54
C LEU A 380 18.67 -2.94 -18.76
N PRO A 381 18.14 -3.23 -19.97
CA PRO A 381 18.45 -2.45 -21.16
C PRO A 381 18.23 -0.94 -20.96
N SER A 382 17.15 -0.57 -20.25
CA SER A 382 16.82 0.82 -19.91
C SER A 382 17.84 1.47 -18.96
N GLU A 383 18.36 0.72 -18.00
CA GLU A 383 19.38 1.18 -17.04
C GLU A 383 20.71 1.46 -17.74
N ALA A 384 21.16 0.53 -18.58
CA ALA A 384 22.37 0.69 -19.40
C ALA A 384 22.23 1.92 -20.32
N ALA A 385 21.08 2.10 -20.98
CA ALA A 385 20.82 3.28 -21.82
C ALA A 385 20.82 4.58 -21.02
N ARG A 386 20.32 4.58 -19.77
CA ARG A 386 20.36 5.75 -18.88
C ARG A 386 21.78 6.05 -18.41
N ARG A 387 22.59 5.03 -18.07
CA ARG A 387 24.01 5.18 -17.71
C ARG A 387 24.80 5.81 -18.86
N VAL A 388 24.62 5.30 -20.08
CA VAL A 388 25.26 5.86 -21.28
C VAL A 388 24.86 7.31 -21.49
N ARG A 389 23.57 7.66 -21.39
CA ARG A 389 23.10 9.06 -21.49
C ARG A 389 23.71 9.98 -20.42
N ARG A 390 23.81 9.51 -19.18
CA ARG A 390 24.45 10.26 -18.08
C ARG A 390 25.94 10.50 -18.35
N ALA A 391 26.66 9.48 -18.79
CA ALA A 391 28.08 9.60 -19.14
C ALA A 391 28.30 10.65 -20.26
N HIS A 392 27.44 10.68 -21.28
CA HIS A 392 27.49 11.70 -22.34
C HIS A 392 27.18 13.12 -21.83
N THR A 393 26.30 13.25 -20.84
CA THR A 393 25.94 14.56 -20.26
C THR A 393 27.06 15.09 -19.37
N GLN A 394 27.76 14.22 -18.64
CA GLN A 394 28.90 14.58 -17.79
C GLN A 394 30.14 15.00 -18.61
N THR A 395 30.38 14.38 -19.78
CA THR A 395 31.52 14.75 -20.65
C THR A 395 31.29 16.04 -21.44
N ALA A 396 30.04 16.41 -21.76
CA ALA A 396 29.72 17.66 -22.45
C ALA A 396 30.06 18.94 -21.65
N GLY A 397 30.27 18.83 -20.33
CA GLY A 397 30.63 19.95 -19.44
C GLY A 397 32.12 20.26 -19.32
N VAL A 398 33.01 19.45 -19.91
CA VAL A 398 34.47 19.65 -19.83
C VAL A 398 35.04 19.80 -21.23
N ALA A 399 35.18 21.04 -21.69
CA ALA A 399 35.89 21.35 -22.92
C ALA A 399 37.40 21.16 -22.72
N THR A 400 37.92 19.94 -22.86
CA THR A 400 39.35 19.70 -23.13
C THR A 400 39.59 18.36 -23.84
N SER A 401 40.12 18.49 -25.07
CA SER A 401 40.96 17.57 -25.86
C SER A 401 40.56 16.10 -26.03
N ASN A 402 40.29 15.74 -27.29
CA ASN A 402 40.47 14.43 -27.97
C ASN A 402 41.11 13.30 -27.15
N GLN A 403 40.36 12.74 -26.21
CA GLN A 403 40.54 11.35 -25.82
C GLN A 403 39.39 10.57 -26.45
N GLU A 404 39.73 9.59 -27.29
CA GLU A 404 38.78 8.56 -27.72
C GLU A 404 38.16 7.96 -26.46
N ILE A 405 36.85 8.18 -26.30
CA ILE A 405 36.08 7.58 -25.21
C ILE A 405 36.20 6.06 -25.42
N PRO A 406 36.76 5.30 -24.47
CA PRO A 406 36.69 3.87 -24.57
C PRO A 406 35.20 3.51 -24.52
N ALA A 407 34.71 2.94 -25.61
CA ALA A 407 33.40 2.31 -25.66
C ALA A 407 33.39 1.17 -24.63
N THR A 408 33.13 1.50 -23.38
CA THR A 408 33.10 0.55 -22.27
C THR A 408 31.77 -0.22 -22.35
N GLN A 409 31.81 -1.22 -23.22
CA GLN A 409 31.47 -2.63 -22.99
C GLN A 409 30.31 -2.91 -22.01
N GLY A 410 29.29 -3.62 -22.52
CA GLY A 410 28.40 -4.50 -21.75
C GLY A 410 27.41 -3.84 -20.77
N ARG A 411 26.36 -4.59 -20.44
CA ARG A 411 25.51 -4.32 -19.26
C ARG A 411 26.31 -4.71 -18.02
N ARG A 412 26.35 -3.86 -16.99
CA ARG A 412 27.11 -4.16 -15.76
C ARG A 412 26.41 -5.22 -14.89
N PRO A 413 27.12 -6.12 -14.19
CA PRO A 413 26.52 -7.00 -13.20
C PRO A 413 25.75 -6.24 -12.13
N LYS A 414 24.64 -6.80 -11.65
CA LYS A 414 23.79 -6.21 -10.61
C LYS A 414 23.27 -7.28 -9.66
N GLU A 415 23.60 -7.14 -8.38
CA GLU A 415 23.12 -8.01 -7.31
C GLU A 415 21.91 -7.43 -6.56
N LEU A 416 21.16 -8.28 -5.86
CA LEU A 416 20.12 -7.85 -4.94
C LEU A 416 20.73 -7.40 -3.60
N ASN A 417 20.76 -6.09 -3.36
CA ASN A 417 21.30 -5.52 -2.13
C ASN A 417 20.24 -5.43 -1.02
N LEU A 418 20.38 -6.25 0.02
CA LEU A 418 19.52 -6.26 1.22
C LEU A 418 20.10 -5.45 2.39
N SER A 419 21.33 -4.96 2.28
CA SER A 419 22.02 -4.18 3.32
C SER A 419 21.69 -2.68 3.20
N THR A 420 20.40 -2.37 3.08
CA THR A 420 19.90 -1.01 2.91
C THR A 420 19.07 -0.58 4.11
N TYR A 421 18.99 0.73 4.37
CA TYR A 421 18.09 1.28 5.39
C TYR A 421 16.64 0.90 5.13
N LYS A 422 16.17 1.01 3.88
CA LYS A 422 14.78 0.74 3.50
C LYS A 422 14.36 -0.69 3.86
N PHE A 423 15.18 -1.68 3.52
CA PHE A 423 14.93 -3.07 3.91
C PHE A 423 14.94 -3.24 5.42
N HIS A 424 15.93 -2.66 6.10
CA HIS A 424 16.03 -2.71 7.55
C HIS A 424 14.82 -2.09 8.26
N SER A 425 14.29 -0.98 7.76
CA SER A 425 13.18 -0.26 8.41
C SER A 425 11.86 -1.05 8.45
N LEU A 426 11.70 -2.09 7.63
CA LEU A 426 10.50 -2.92 7.63
C LEU A 426 10.26 -3.62 8.98
N GLY A 427 11.34 -3.95 9.70
CA GLY A 427 11.27 -4.52 11.05
C GLY A 427 10.70 -3.58 12.11
N ASP A 428 10.59 -2.28 11.82
CA ASP A 428 10.12 -1.28 12.79
C ASP A 428 8.59 -1.10 12.76
N TYR A 429 7.90 -1.52 11.69
CA TYR A 429 6.46 -1.24 11.51
C TYR A 429 5.59 -1.75 12.66
N PRO A 430 5.69 -3.01 13.12
CA PRO A 430 4.84 -3.50 14.21
C PRO A 430 4.97 -2.66 15.49
N ALA A 431 6.21 -2.32 15.88
CA ALA A 431 6.46 -1.53 17.08
C ALA A 431 5.90 -0.11 16.95
N TYR A 432 6.07 0.52 15.79
CA TYR A 432 5.58 1.89 15.56
C TYR A 432 4.06 1.94 15.43
N ILE A 433 3.44 0.90 14.86
CA ILE A 433 1.98 0.78 14.80
C ILE A 433 1.40 0.68 16.22
N ARG A 434 2.03 -0.10 17.12
CA ARG A 434 1.63 -0.15 18.53
C ARG A 434 1.76 1.21 19.23
N MET A 435 2.82 1.96 18.94
CA MET A 435 3.10 3.23 19.62
C MET A 435 2.22 4.39 19.12
N PHE A 436 1.97 4.47 17.82
CA PHE A 436 1.40 5.68 17.19
C PHE A 436 0.10 5.42 16.40
N GLY A 437 -0.35 4.17 16.37
CA GLY A 437 -1.47 3.74 15.53
C GLY A 437 -1.03 3.40 14.10
N PRO A 438 -1.98 3.12 13.21
CA PRO A 438 -1.68 2.57 11.89
C PRO A 438 -0.86 3.51 11.00
N SER A 439 -0.13 2.94 10.03
CA SER A 439 0.87 3.64 9.20
C SER A 439 0.31 4.80 8.38
N ASP A 440 -0.97 4.74 8.00
CA ASP A 440 -1.69 5.83 7.31
C ASP A 440 -1.76 7.12 8.14
N GLY A 441 -1.61 7.02 9.47
CA GLY A 441 -1.60 8.17 10.37
C GLY A 441 -0.31 8.99 10.32
N PHE A 442 0.80 8.39 9.87
CA PHE A 442 2.13 9.03 9.85
C PHE A 442 2.90 8.84 8.53
N SER A 443 2.32 8.28 7.48
CA SER A 443 2.97 8.20 6.16
C SER A 443 3.23 9.59 5.55
N THR A 444 4.26 9.71 4.71
CA THR A 444 4.53 10.94 3.94
C THR A 444 3.53 11.22 2.82
N GLN A 445 2.66 10.26 2.46
CA GLN A 445 1.57 10.46 1.49
C GLN A 445 0.70 11.68 1.83
N VAL A 446 0.47 11.95 3.13
CA VAL A 446 -0.29 13.13 3.59
C VAL A 446 0.45 14.43 3.26
N GLY A 447 1.78 14.46 3.44
CA GLY A 447 2.62 15.60 3.07
C GLY A 447 2.68 15.81 1.56
N GLU A 448 2.76 14.73 0.78
CA GLU A 448 2.75 14.79 -0.68
C GLU A 448 1.42 15.35 -1.22
N LEU A 449 0.28 14.91 -0.67
CA LEU A 449 -1.03 15.50 -1.00
C LEU A 449 -1.08 17.00 -0.69
N ALA A 450 -0.40 17.45 0.37
CA ALA A 450 -0.29 18.86 0.72
C ALA A 450 0.54 19.67 -0.28
N HIS A 451 1.51 19.05 -0.98
CA HIS A 451 2.25 19.72 -2.06
C HIS A 451 1.35 20.21 -3.19
N ARG A 452 0.17 19.60 -3.41
CA ARG A 452 -0.80 20.09 -4.39
C ARG A 452 -1.24 21.52 -4.11
N LEU A 453 -1.41 21.88 -2.83
CA LEU A 453 -1.71 23.27 -2.44
C LEU A 453 -0.53 24.19 -2.74
N VAL A 454 0.69 23.77 -2.40
CA VAL A 454 1.91 24.53 -2.67
C VAL A 454 2.10 24.79 -4.17
N LYS A 455 1.98 23.76 -5.00
CA LYS A 455 2.10 23.86 -6.46
C LYS A 455 1.03 24.80 -7.04
N ARG A 456 -0.22 24.71 -6.55
CA ARG A 456 -1.29 25.66 -6.91
C ARG A 456 -0.96 27.10 -6.51
N LEU A 457 -0.48 27.31 -5.28
CA LEU A 457 -0.11 28.65 -4.79
C LEU A 457 1.09 29.21 -5.55
N TYR A 458 2.06 28.37 -5.92
CA TYR A 458 3.20 28.76 -6.74
C TYR A 458 2.75 29.36 -8.07
N GLY A 459 1.76 28.76 -8.74
CA GLY A 459 1.13 29.28 -9.96
C GLY A 459 0.64 30.72 -9.83
N LEU A 460 0.34 31.17 -8.61
CA LEU A 460 -0.19 32.50 -8.31
C LEU A 460 0.87 33.49 -7.80
N THR A 461 2.15 33.11 -7.80
CA THR A 461 3.26 34.00 -7.42
C THR A 461 3.90 34.64 -8.65
N ASN A 462 4.57 35.78 -8.45
CA ASN A 462 5.41 36.40 -9.50
C ASN A 462 6.79 35.72 -9.65
N LYS A 463 6.97 34.54 -9.05
CA LYS A 463 8.20 33.71 -9.11
C LYS A 463 9.46 34.31 -8.45
N ARG A 464 9.36 35.44 -7.72
CA ARG A 464 10.46 36.02 -6.94
C ARG A 464 10.29 35.75 -5.44
N LYS A 465 11.32 35.31 -4.72
CA LYS A 465 11.21 35.02 -3.27
C LYS A 465 9.97 34.16 -2.96
N VAL A 466 9.82 33.06 -3.71
CA VAL A 466 8.59 32.25 -3.81
C VAL A 466 8.09 31.81 -2.43
N ALA A 467 8.96 31.28 -1.58
CA ALA A 467 8.63 30.83 -0.23
C ALA A 467 7.91 31.92 0.60
N MET A 468 8.41 33.17 0.54
CA MET A 468 7.82 34.30 1.26
C MET A 468 6.43 34.66 0.74
N GLN A 469 6.20 34.59 -0.58
CA GLN A 469 4.88 34.87 -1.15
C GLN A 469 3.86 33.79 -0.79
N ILE A 470 4.27 32.52 -0.87
CA ILE A 470 3.42 31.40 -0.48
C ILE A 470 3.08 31.50 1.01
N GLY A 471 4.07 31.70 1.88
CA GLY A 471 3.85 31.85 3.33
C GLY A 471 2.89 32.98 3.69
N LYS A 472 3.05 34.18 3.11
CA LYS A 472 2.11 35.29 3.32
C LYS A 472 0.68 34.96 2.86
N ARG A 473 0.54 34.11 1.85
CA ARG A 473 -0.77 33.72 1.33
C ARG A 473 -1.42 32.65 2.20
N VAL A 474 -0.67 31.67 2.67
CA VAL A 474 -1.14 30.68 3.65
C VAL A 474 -1.60 31.38 4.92
N GLU A 475 -0.80 32.29 5.46
CA GLU A 475 -1.15 33.09 6.65
C GLU A 475 -2.46 33.87 6.47
N ARG A 476 -2.69 34.45 5.27
CA ARG A 476 -3.96 35.13 4.95
C ARG A 476 -5.14 34.16 4.90
N LEU A 477 -4.95 32.96 4.36
CA LEU A 477 -6.00 31.94 4.30
C LEU A 477 -6.37 31.45 5.69
N GLU A 478 -5.38 31.19 6.55
CA GLU A 478 -5.59 30.78 7.94
C GLU A 478 -6.28 31.88 8.75
N ARG A 479 -5.85 33.14 8.60
CA ARG A 479 -6.53 34.30 9.21
C ARG A 479 -7.97 34.47 8.72
N LYS A 480 -8.23 34.25 7.43
CA LYS A 480 -9.60 34.30 6.89
C LYS A 480 -10.47 33.20 7.47
N SER A 481 -9.90 32.00 7.67
CA SER A 481 -10.60 30.87 8.29
C SER A 481 -10.94 31.14 9.76
N THR A 482 -10.01 31.73 10.52
CA THR A 482 -10.20 32.07 11.94
C THR A 482 -11.03 33.34 12.16
N ALA A 483 -11.03 34.29 11.22
CA ALA A 483 -11.82 35.52 11.27
C ALA A 483 -13.21 35.38 10.64
N ALA A 484 -13.53 34.25 10.00
CA ALA A 484 -14.91 33.93 9.66
C ALA A 484 -15.68 33.87 10.98
N PRO A 485 -16.58 34.83 11.26
CA PRO A 485 -17.18 34.92 12.57
C PRO A 485 -17.99 33.65 12.87
N ALA A 486 -18.12 33.36 14.16
CA ALA A 486 -19.18 32.57 14.75
C ALA A 486 -20.60 33.14 14.46
N ASN A 487 -20.83 33.70 13.26
CA ASN A 487 -22.15 34.08 12.74
C ASN A 487 -22.94 32.85 12.23
N ALA A 488 -22.74 31.70 12.88
CA ALA A 488 -23.68 30.59 12.81
C ALA A 488 -24.77 30.71 13.89
N GLU A 489 -24.71 31.71 14.79
CA GLU A 489 -25.77 31.97 15.78
C GLU A 489 -26.95 32.83 15.25
N SER A 490 -27.12 32.95 13.92
CA SER A 490 -28.31 33.60 13.33
C SER A 490 -28.86 32.91 12.08
N ARG A 491 -28.65 31.58 11.98
CA ARG A 491 -29.41 30.70 11.07
C ARG A 491 -30.12 29.56 11.80
N GLU A 492 -30.43 29.74 13.08
CA GLU A 492 -31.52 29.02 13.72
C GLU A 492 -32.84 29.61 13.25
N GLY A 493 -33.40 29.01 12.20
CA GLY A 493 -34.57 29.53 11.50
C GLY A 493 -34.78 28.95 10.11
N SER A 494 -34.12 27.85 9.77
CA SER A 494 -34.68 26.84 8.89
C SER A 494 -34.41 25.55 9.63
N THR A 495 -35.41 25.04 10.34
CA THR A 495 -35.60 23.59 10.39
C THR A 495 -35.47 23.12 8.95
N SER A 496 -34.25 22.70 8.57
CA SER A 496 -34.15 21.60 7.65
C SER A 496 -35.05 20.57 8.28
N THR A 497 -36.24 20.39 7.71
CA THR A 497 -36.84 19.08 7.66
C THR A 497 -35.66 18.14 7.55
N THR A 498 -35.39 17.45 8.65
CA THR A 498 -34.90 16.09 8.60
C THR A 498 -35.86 15.41 7.64
N THR A 499 -35.58 15.53 6.34
CA THR A 499 -35.74 14.39 5.47
C THR A 499 -35.02 13.32 6.26
N ASP A 500 -35.78 12.39 6.81
CA ASP A 500 -35.29 11.07 7.17
C ASP A 500 -34.42 10.63 6.00
N THR A 501 -33.14 10.99 6.02
CA THR A 501 -32.13 10.24 5.30
C THR A 501 -32.24 8.90 5.98
N PRO A 502 -32.76 7.87 5.28
CA PRO A 502 -32.85 6.54 5.85
C PRO A 502 -31.47 6.23 6.43
N ASP A 503 -31.42 5.65 7.63
CA ASP A 503 -30.17 5.18 8.22
C ASP A 503 -29.34 4.55 7.09
N ASP A 504 -28.20 5.15 6.74
CA ASP A 504 -27.41 4.85 5.54
C ASP A 504 -26.91 3.39 5.55
N ARG A 505 -27.04 2.73 6.72
CA ARG A 505 -26.82 1.30 6.95
C ARG A 505 -27.93 0.39 6.43
N SER A 506 -29.10 0.92 6.05
CA SER A 506 -30.27 0.15 5.62
C SER A 506 -30.19 -0.33 4.17
N PHE A 507 -29.40 0.33 3.31
CA PHE A 507 -29.26 -0.06 1.91
C PHE A 507 -28.13 -1.07 1.73
N GLN A 508 -28.50 -2.31 1.39
CA GLN A 508 -27.54 -3.36 1.03
C GLN A 508 -27.08 -3.24 -0.44
N PHE A 509 -27.97 -2.82 -1.32
CA PHE A 509 -27.67 -2.58 -2.74
C PHE A 509 -28.56 -1.47 -3.31
N SER A 510 -28.17 -0.90 -4.45
CA SER A 510 -28.95 0.07 -5.21
C SER A 510 -28.85 -0.21 -6.71
N MET A 511 -29.98 -0.12 -7.40
CA MET A 511 -30.09 -0.25 -8.85
C MET A 511 -31.24 0.61 -9.38
N SER A 512 -31.21 0.95 -10.67
CA SER A 512 -32.26 1.79 -11.27
C SER A 512 -33.64 1.12 -11.22
N GLU A 513 -34.64 1.89 -10.83
CA GLU A 513 -36.05 1.47 -10.90
C GLU A 513 -36.66 1.62 -12.30
N SER A 514 -35.85 2.06 -13.27
CA SER A 514 -36.29 2.34 -14.63
C SER A 514 -36.93 1.11 -15.28
N GLN A 515 -38.03 1.36 -15.99
CA GLN A 515 -38.72 0.38 -16.82
C GLN A 515 -38.50 0.62 -18.32
N ASN A 516 -37.50 1.45 -18.68
CA ASN A 516 -37.25 1.88 -20.06
C ASN A 516 -36.73 0.77 -20.97
N HIS A 517 -36.23 -0.34 -20.41
CA HIS A 517 -35.75 -1.50 -21.16
C HIS A 517 -36.58 -2.75 -20.79
N PRO A 518 -37.86 -2.80 -21.20
CA PRO A 518 -38.70 -3.97 -20.98
C PRO A 518 -38.30 -5.12 -21.90
N ILE A 519 -38.15 -6.30 -21.34
CA ILE A 519 -37.89 -7.54 -22.07
C ILE A 519 -39.05 -8.49 -21.80
N ASP A 520 -39.74 -8.87 -22.87
CA ASP A 520 -40.76 -9.92 -22.82
C ASP A 520 -40.07 -11.30 -22.69
N ILE A 521 -40.41 -12.04 -21.64
CA ILE A 521 -39.71 -13.27 -21.26
C ILE A 521 -39.85 -14.34 -22.35
N PHE A 522 -41.04 -14.50 -22.93
CA PHE A 522 -41.29 -15.51 -23.96
C PHE A 522 -40.54 -15.19 -25.25
N ASN A 523 -40.52 -13.91 -25.66
CA ASN A 523 -39.73 -13.47 -26.81
C ASN A 523 -38.23 -13.64 -26.56
N LEU A 524 -37.73 -13.37 -25.35
CA LEU A 524 -36.34 -13.60 -24.98
C LEU A 524 -35.96 -15.07 -25.12
N ILE A 525 -36.75 -15.97 -24.52
CA ILE A 525 -36.50 -17.43 -24.57
C ILE A 525 -36.59 -17.94 -26.01
N LYS A 526 -37.54 -17.43 -26.80
CA LYS A 526 -37.67 -17.78 -28.22
C LYS A 526 -36.49 -17.29 -29.06
N ALA A 527 -36.00 -16.08 -28.81
CA ALA A 527 -34.85 -15.50 -29.50
C ALA A 527 -33.53 -16.19 -29.11
N GLN A 528 -33.43 -16.64 -27.85
CA GLN A 528 -32.27 -17.34 -27.30
C GLN A 528 -32.41 -18.87 -27.36
N ARG A 529 -33.26 -19.38 -28.25
CA ARG A 529 -33.50 -20.83 -28.38
C ARG A 529 -32.20 -21.55 -28.75
N GLY A 530 -31.82 -22.54 -27.95
CA GLY A 530 -30.56 -23.28 -28.12
C GLY A 530 -29.35 -22.63 -27.42
N ASN A 531 -29.52 -21.46 -26.80
CA ASN A 531 -28.48 -20.87 -25.97
C ASN A 531 -28.44 -21.59 -24.60
N PRO A 532 -27.29 -22.17 -24.20
CA PRO A 532 -27.14 -22.87 -22.92
C PRO A 532 -27.58 -22.07 -21.69
N ALA A 533 -27.33 -20.76 -21.68
CA ALA A 533 -27.65 -19.90 -20.53
C ALA A 533 -29.17 -19.79 -20.31
N TYR A 534 -29.96 -19.86 -21.38
CA TYR A 534 -31.42 -19.68 -21.31
C TYR A 534 -32.19 -21.01 -21.26
N LYS A 535 -31.49 -22.14 -21.16
CA LYS A 535 -32.12 -23.45 -20.94
C LYS A 535 -32.77 -23.48 -19.56
N ASN A 536 -34.06 -23.82 -19.50
CA ASN A 536 -34.88 -23.80 -18.27
C ASN A 536 -34.90 -22.43 -17.55
N PHE A 537 -34.68 -21.33 -18.29
CA PHE A 537 -34.62 -19.98 -17.71
C PHE A 537 -35.87 -19.61 -16.90
N LEU A 538 -37.06 -19.80 -17.46
CA LEU A 538 -38.31 -19.42 -16.80
C LEU A 538 -38.61 -20.27 -15.55
N PRO A 539 -38.54 -21.62 -15.61
CA PRO A 539 -38.67 -22.45 -14.40
C PRO A 539 -37.70 -22.03 -13.29
N LYS A 540 -36.40 -21.87 -13.60
CA LYS A 540 -35.40 -21.42 -12.61
C LYS A 540 -35.69 -20.03 -12.04
N LEU A 541 -36.17 -19.11 -12.88
CA LEU A 541 -36.55 -17.77 -12.42
C LEU A 541 -37.76 -17.82 -11.49
N GLN A 542 -38.76 -18.63 -11.82
CA GLN A 542 -39.94 -18.83 -10.98
C GLN A 542 -39.55 -19.44 -9.64
N ASP A 543 -38.71 -20.48 -9.66
CA ASP A 543 -38.23 -21.16 -8.46
C ASP A 543 -37.46 -20.19 -7.54
N HIS A 544 -36.54 -19.39 -8.10
CA HIS A 544 -35.80 -18.35 -7.37
C HIS A 544 -36.73 -17.31 -6.71
N LEU A 545 -37.68 -16.77 -7.48
CA LEU A 545 -38.61 -15.74 -6.98
C LEU A 545 -39.60 -16.30 -5.95
N LEU A 546 -40.09 -17.52 -6.17
CA LEU A 546 -41.02 -18.20 -5.26
C LEU A 546 -40.32 -18.59 -3.95
N GLY A 547 -39.09 -19.13 -4.02
CA GLY A 547 -38.28 -19.44 -2.84
C GLY A 547 -38.07 -18.23 -1.94
N ARG A 548 -37.80 -17.06 -2.55
CA ARG A 548 -37.69 -15.78 -1.84
C ARG A 548 -39.03 -15.33 -1.24
N LYS A 549 -40.15 -15.47 -1.94
CA LYS A 549 -41.49 -15.18 -1.40
C LYS A 549 -41.87 -16.09 -0.23
N LEU A 550 -41.36 -17.32 -0.20
CA LEU A 550 -41.52 -18.26 0.91
C LEU A 550 -40.56 -17.99 2.06
N GLY A 551 -39.58 -17.09 1.90
CA GLY A 551 -38.56 -16.81 2.89
C GLY A 551 -37.57 -17.98 3.10
N ARG A 552 -37.37 -18.81 2.07
CA ARG A 552 -36.38 -19.89 2.11
C ARG A 552 -34.96 -19.30 2.15
N ALA A 553 -34.06 -19.96 2.88
CA ALA A 553 -32.65 -19.63 2.83
C ALA A 553 -32.10 -19.91 1.42
N PHE A 554 -31.18 -19.08 0.96
CA PHE A 554 -30.54 -19.26 -0.34
C PHE A 554 -29.61 -20.48 -0.29
N ASP A 555 -29.86 -21.48 -1.12
CA ASP A 555 -29.14 -22.75 -1.21
C ASP A 555 -28.41 -22.92 -2.56
N GLY A 556 -28.23 -21.83 -3.31
CA GLY A 556 -27.70 -21.86 -4.68
C GLY A 556 -28.76 -22.01 -5.77
N ASP A 557 -30.03 -21.72 -5.44
CA ASP A 557 -31.20 -22.00 -6.28
C ASP A 557 -31.35 -23.48 -6.63
N ASN A 558 -31.00 -24.38 -5.69
CA ASN A 558 -31.17 -25.83 -5.86
C ASN A 558 -32.62 -26.23 -5.50
N HIS A 559 -33.59 -25.56 -6.11
CA HIS A 559 -35.02 -25.68 -5.81
C HIS A 559 -35.69 -26.78 -6.62
N ASN A 560 -35.09 -27.97 -6.64
CA ASN A 560 -35.61 -29.14 -7.37
C ASN A 560 -36.91 -29.71 -6.77
N ASP A 561 -37.41 -29.12 -5.69
CA ASP A 561 -38.62 -29.53 -4.98
C ASP A 561 -39.90 -28.84 -5.47
N PHE A 562 -39.82 -27.72 -6.19
CA PHE A 562 -41.01 -27.05 -6.72
C PHE A 562 -41.61 -27.80 -7.93
N SER A 563 -42.89 -28.11 -7.82
CA SER A 563 -43.69 -28.68 -8.90
C SER A 563 -44.16 -27.60 -9.88
N ASP A 564 -44.64 -28.00 -11.05
CA ASP A 564 -45.25 -27.07 -12.00
C ASP A 564 -46.52 -26.39 -11.43
N GLU A 565 -47.22 -27.06 -10.51
CA GLU A 565 -48.36 -26.46 -9.78
C GLU A 565 -47.89 -25.30 -8.90
N ASP A 566 -46.77 -25.46 -8.20
CA ASP A 566 -46.18 -24.41 -7.35
C ASP A 566 -45.73 -23.22 -8.20
N ARG A 567 -45.04 -23.48 -9.33
CA ARG A 567 -44.60 -22.43 -10.27
C ARG A 567 -45.76 -21.62 -10.84
N ASN A 568 -46.89 -22.27 -11.13
CA ASN A 568 -48.09 -21.62 -11.65
C ASN A 568 -48.76 -20.67 -10.63
N THR A 569 -48.41 -20.76 -9.35
CA THR A 569 -48.88 -19.80 -8.33
C THR A 569 -48.16 -18.46 -8.39
N LEU A 570 -47.01 -18.37 -9.08
CA LEU A 570 -46.23 -17.14 -9.23
C LEU A 570 -46.66 -16.39 -10.49
N HIS A 571 -46.93 -15.09 -10.36
CA HIS A 571 -47.33 -14.23 -11.47
C HIS A 571 -46.34 -13.08 -11.66
N ILE A 572 -45.72 -13.03 -12.85
CA ILE A 572 -44.85 -11.93 -13.28
C ILE A 572 -45.69 -10.96 -14.13
N TYR A 573 -45.79 -9.71 -13.69
CA TYR A 573 -46.70 -8.74 -14.32
C TYR A 573 -46.32 -8.45 -15.77
N GLY A 574 -47.27 -8.70 -16.67
CA GLY A 574 -47.13 -8.44 -18.09
C GLY A 574 -46.08 -9.30 -18.79
N GLU A 575 -45.65 -10.41 -18.17
CA GLU A 575 -44.64 -11.33 -18.70
C GLU A 575 -43.32 -10.63 -19.06
N LYS A 576 -42.99 -9.56 -18.32
CA LYS A 576 -41.87 -8.67 -18.58
C LYS A 576 -40.91 -8.61 -17.41
N ILE A 577 -39.62 -8.66 -17.74
CA ILE A 577 -38.51 -8.30 -16.86
C ILE A 577 -37.88 -7.01 -17.39
N TYR A 578 -37.27 -6.22 -16.51
CA TYR A 578 -36.66 -4.95 -16.87
C TYR A 578 -35.16 -5.01 -16.63
N GLN A 579 -34.37 -4.81 -17.70
CA GLN A 579 -32.92 -4.85 -17.62
C GLN A 579 -32.34 -3.53 -17.11
N VAL A 580 -31.32 -3.65 -16.25
CA VAL A 580 -30.56 -2.53 -15.70
C VAL A 580 -29.07 -2.69 -16.04
N GLY A 581 -28.38 -1.58 -16.29
CA GLY A 581 -26.97 -1.62 -16.72
C GLY A 581 -25.96 -1.86 -15.59
N THR A 582 -26.26 -1.39 -14.37
CA THR A 582 -25.36 -1.47 -13.22
C THR A 582 -26.11 -1.73 -11.92
N CYS A 583 -25.43 -2.35 -10.95
CA CYS A 583 -25.90 -2.51 -9.58
C CYS A 583 -24.77 -2.13 -8.62
N THR A 584 -25.07 -1.32 -7.62
CA THR A 584 -24.13 -0.89 -6.58
C THR A 584 -24.38 -1.73 -5.33
N PHE A 585 -23.35 -2.34 -4.77
CA PHE A 585 -23.41 -3.12 -3.54
C PHE A 585 -22.69 -2.37 -2.43
N TYR A 586 -23.38 -2.10 -1.33
CA TYR A 586 -22.82 -1.38 -0.19
C TYR A 586 -22.45 -2.36 0.91
N PHE A 587 -21.23 -2.26 1.42
CA PHE A 587 -20.72 -3.16 2.45
C PHE A 587 -19.98 -2.40 3.55
N THR A 588 -19.95 -3.02 4.72
CA THR A 588 -19.15 -2.54 5.84
C THR A 588 -17.74 -3.11 5.69
N THR A 589 -16.74 -2.25 5.74
CA THR A 589 -15.33 -2.62 5.67
C THR A 589 -14.83 -3.16 7.00
N TYR A 590 -13.70 -3.86 6.99
CA TYR A 590 -13.06 -4.41 8.19
C TYR A 590 -12.80 -3.37 9.31
N ASP A 591 -12.61 -2.08 8.98
CA ASP A 591 -12.41 -0.98 9.93
C ASP A 591 -13.71 -0.24 10.29
N ASN A 592 -14.86 -0.89 10.09
CA ASN A 592 -16.21 -0.39 10.40
C ASN A 592 -16.56 0.91 9.66
N ARG A 593 -16.10 1.03 8.40
CA ARG A 593 -16.49 2.09 7.45
C ARG A 593 -17.49 1.53 6.44
N ARG A 594 -18.15 2.42 5.71
CA ARG A 594 -19.02 2.04 4.58
C ARG A 594 -18.24 2.26 3.30
N ASP A 595 -18.30 1.27 2.41
CA ASP A 595 -17.77 1.35 1.07
C ASP A 595 -18.73 0.65 0.09
N PHE A 596 -18.45 0.74 -1.20
CA PHE A 596 -19.29 0.15 -2.23
C PHE A 596 -18.53 -0.31 -3.46
N ASP A 597 -19.07 -1.33 -4.12
CA ASP A 597 -18.61 -1.80 -5.42
C ASP A 597 -19.73 -1.62 -6.45
N VAL A 598 -19.37 -1.17 -7.67
CA VAL A 598 -20.29 -1.06 -8.80
C VAL A 598 -20.04 -2.19 -9.76
N VAL A 599 -21.05 -3.03 -9.95
CA VAL A 599 -21.02 -4.19 -10.84
C VAL A 599 -21.66 -3.84 -12.16
N ASN A 600 -20.98 -4.21 -13.23
CA ASN A 600 -21.45 -4.07 -14.61
C ASN A 600 -21.12 -5.37 -15.37
N PRO A 601 -22.13 -6.05 -15.96
CA PRO A 601 -21.96 -7.29 -16.70
C PRO A 601 -20.90 -7.25 -17.82
N THR A 602 -20.60 -6.07 -18.38
CA THR A 602 -19.69 -5.93 -19.53
C THR A 602 -18.28 -5.45 -19.15
N SER A 603 -18.01 -5.13 -17.89
CA SER A 603 -16.69 -4.60 -17.49
C SER A 603 -16.18 -5.12 -16.15
N ARG A 604 -17.03 -5.21 -15.14
CA ARG A 604 -16.68 -5.64 -13.78
C ARG A 604 -17.81 -6.52 -13.24
N PRO A 605 -17.99 -7.74 -13.77
CA PRO A 605 -19.18 -8.54 -13.52
C PRO A 605 -19.06 -9.45 -12.29
N ASP A 606 -17.86 -9.62 -11.75
CA ASP A 606 -17.58 -10.67 -10.77
C ASP A 606 -17.97 -10.24 -9.35
N VAL A 607 -18.76 -11.08 -8.68
CA VAL A 607 -19.27 -10.87 -7.32
C VAL A 607 -18.99 -12.06 -6.43
N MET A 608 -18.97 -11.83 -5.12
CA MET A 608 -18.85 -12.87 -4.11
C MET A 608 -20.01 -12.88 -3.13
N ALA A 609 -20.42 -14.08 -2.70
CA ALA A 609 -21.45 -14.34 -1.71
C ALA A 609 -20.92 -15.30 -0.63
N ARG A 610 -21.62 -15.42 0.51
CA ARG A 610 -21.24 -16.42 1.53
C ARG A 610 -21.46 -17.83 0.99
N SER A 611 -20.48 -18.70 1.21
CA SER A 611 -20.62 -20.12 0.89
C SER A 611 -21.67 -20.78 1.78
N GLN A 612 -22.46 -21.68 1.20
CA GLN A 612 -23.42 -22.52 1.92
C GLN A 612 -22.90 -23.93 2.19
N GLU A 613 -21.64 -24.23 1.83
CA GLU A 613 -21.04 -25.53 2.10
C GLU A 613 -20.83 -25.76 3.60
N ASP A 614 -20.92 -27.02 4.05
CA ASP A 614 -20.70 -27.38 5.46
C ASP A 614 -19.27 -27.04 5.92
N ASN A 615 -18.30 -27.11 5.01
CA ASN A 615 -16.88 -26.83 5.27
C ASN A 615 -16.52 -25.35 5.01
N ARG A 616 -17.26 -24.41 5.61
CA ARG A 616 -17.09 -22.95 5.41
C ARG A 616 -15.68 -22.41 5.72
N ARG A 617 -14.88 -23.15 6.49
CA ARG A 617 -13.48 -22.80 6.75
C ARG A 617 -12.57 -23.03 5.54
N GLU A 618 -12.92 -23.97 4.67
CA GLU A 618 -12.14 -24.31 3.47
C GLU A 618 -12.59 -23.50 2.26
N VAL A 619 -13.91 -23.28 2.11
CA VAL A 619 -14.49 -22.48 1.02
C VAL A 619 -15.41 -21.41 1.63
N PRO A 620 -14.85 -20.26 2.08
CA PRO A 620 -15.65 -19.25 2.80
C PRO A 620 -16.65 -18.51 1.91
N PHE A 621 -16.38 -18.45 0.60
CA PHE A 621 -17.14 -17.64 -0.34
C PHE A 621 -17.41 -18.40 -1.63
N TRP A 622 -18.59 -18.16 -2.19
CA TRP A 622 -18.93 -18.50 -3.57
C TRP A 622 -18.71 -17.29 -4.48
N HIS A 623 -18.29 -17.55 -5.71
CA HIS A 623 -18.02 -16.52 -6.71
C HIS A 623 -18.92 -16.70 -7.92
N ALA A 624 -19.36 -15.59 -8.49
CA ALA A 624 -20.25 -15.61 -9.64
C ALA A 624 -19.92 -14.48 -10.60
N ARG A 625 -20.06 -14.74 -11.90
CA ARG A 625 -20.01 -13.72 -12.94
C ARG A 625 -21.41 -13.26 -13.28
N VAL A 626 -21.74 -12.00 -13.01
CA VAL A 626 -23.04 -11.41 -13.35
C VAL A 626 -23.12 -11.19 -14.86
N ILE A 627 -24.07 -11.84 -15.51
CA ILE A 627 -24.34 -11.76 -16.94
C ILE A 627 -25.64 -10.99 -17.26
N GLY A 628 -26.43 -10.66 -16.24
CA GLY A 628 -27.57 -9.76 -16.38
C GLY A 628 -28.08 -9.25 -15.04
N ILE A 629 -28.61 -8.03 -15.05
CA ILE A 629 -29.19 -7.39 -13.87
C ILE A 629 -30.62 -7.03 -14.22
N TYR A 630 -31.58 -7.55 -13.44
CA TYR A 630 -32.99 -7.44 -13.77
C TYR A 630 -33.83 -7.09 -12.53
N HIS A 631 -34.99 -6.49 -12.78
CA HIS A 631 -36.09 -6.46 -11.82
C HIS A 631 -37.41 -6.79 -12.50
N ALA A 632 -38.37 -7.30 -11.72
CA ALA A 632 -39.72 -7.58 -12.18
C ALA A 632 -40.75 -7.29 -11.09
N LYS A 633 -41.99 -7.02 -11.48
CA LYS A 633 -43.13 -6.97 -10.55
C LYS A 633 -43.73 -8.37 -10.44
N VAL A 634 -43.79 -8.88 -9.22
CA VAL A 634 -44.13 -10.28 -8.94
C VAL A 634 -45.20 -10.34 -7.84
N SER A 635 -46.19 -11.21 -8.00
CA SER A 635 -47.15 -11.59 -6.97
C SER A 635 -47.29 -13.10 -6.91
N THR A 636 -47.86 -13.64 -5.84
CA THR A 636 -48.06 -15.09 -5.70
C THR A 636 -49.37 -15.43 -5.02
N THR A 637 -50.00 -16.53 -5.44
CA THR A 637 -51.18 -17.13 -4.79
C THR A 637 -50.84 -18.35 -3.94
N HIS A 638 -49.55 -18.66 -3.75
CA HIS A 638 -49.10 -19.85 -3.03
C HIS A 638 -49.62 -19.86 -1.57
N SER A 639 -50.12 -21.01 -1.10
CA SER A 639 -50.72 -21.15 0.24
C SER A 639 -49.74 -20.84 1.36
N ASP A 640 -48.48 -21.25 1.18
CA ASP A 640 -47.46 -21.19 2.23
C ASP A 640 -46.81 -19.81 2.36
N VAL A 641 -47.06 -18.91 1.39
CA VAL A 641 -46.67 -17.51 1.49
C VAL A 641 -47.68 -16.79 2.39
N ARG A 642 -47.18 -16.01 3.36
CA ARG A 642 -48.02 -15.24 4.28
C ARG A 642 -48.95 -14.30 3.50
N PRO A 643 -50.24 -14.17 3.86
CA PRO A 643 -51.20 -13.36 3.09
C PRO A 643 -50.76 -11.93 2.79
N LYS A 644 -50.01 -11.30 3.71
CA LYS A 644 -49.46 -9.95 3.55
C LYS A 644 -48.36 -9.83 2.49
N ASP A 645 -47.64 -10.93 2.20
CA ASP A 645 -46.47 -10.97 1.32
C ASP A 645 -46.84 -11.47 -0.11
N ARG A 646 -48.10 -11.87 -0.31
CA ARG A 646 -48.67 -12.33 -1.61
C ARG A 646 -48.91 -11.21 -2.62
N GLY A 647 -48.98 -9.96 -2.16
CA GLY A 647 -49.22 -8.80 -3.00
C GLY A 647 -48.12 -8.53 -4.03
N VAL A 648 -48.38 -7.56 -4.91
CA VAL A 648 -47.41 -7.15 -5.94
C VAL A 648 -46.21 -6.49 -5.29
N GLU A 649 -45.04 -7.03 -5.57
CA GLU A 649 -43.77 -6.50 -5.09
C GLU A 649 -42.78 -6.43 -6.25
N ARG A 650 -41.88 -5.43 -6.23
CA ARG A 650 -40.75 -5.41 -7.16
C ARG A 650 -39.63 -6.26 -6.57
N MET A 651 -39.25 -7.31 -7.30
CA MET A 651 -38.12 -8.17 -6.93
C MET A 651 -36.98 -7.95 -7.91
N SER A 652 -35.79 -7.65 -7.36
CA SER A 652 -34.54 -7.53 -8.12
C SER A 652 -33.79 -8.85 -8.07
N PHE A 653 -33.17 -9.25 -9.18
CA PHE A 653 -32.40 -10.49 -9.28
C PHE A 653 -31.26 -10.35 -10.30
N LEU A 654 -30.15 -11.03 -10.02
CA LEU A 654 -29.00 -11.13 -10.90
C LEU A 654 -29.08 -12.44 -11.66
N PHE A 655 -28.81 -12.43 -12.95
CA PHE A 655 -28.56 -13.64 -13.72
C PHE A 655 -27.05 -13.86 -13.77
N VAL A 656 -26.60 -15.04 -13.32
CA VAL A 656 -25.18 -15.29 -13.06
C VAL A 656 -24.68 -16.59 -13.68
N ARG A 657 -23.38 -16.64 -13.96
CA ARG A 657 -22.62 -17.86 -14.24
C ARG A 657 -21.75 -18.19 -13.02
N TRP A 658 -21.93 -19.37 -12.45
CA TRP A 658 -21.27 -19.76 -11.21
C TRP A 658 -19.81 -20.19 -11.42
N LEU A 659 -18.97 -19.92 -10.42
CA LEU A 659 -17.62 -20.45 -10.31
C LEU A 659 -17.51 -21.35 -9.08
N GLY A 660 -16.89 -22.52 -9.26
CA GLY A 660 -16.58 -23.48 -8.20
C GLY A 660 -15.12 -23.42 -7.80
N ALA A 661 -14.80 -23.87 -6.58
CA ALA A 661 -13.41 -24.05 -6.14
C ALA A 661 -12.69 -25.08 -7.01
N GLU A 662 -11.39 -24.87 -7.26
CA GLU A 662 -10.59 -25.84 -8.01
C GLU A 662 -10.43 -27.15 -7.20
N PRO A 663 -10.86 -28.31 -7.74
CA PRO A 663 -10.82 -29.57 -7.00
C PRO A 663 -9.41 -29.96 -6.56
N GLY A 664 -9.24 -30.22 -5.26
CA GLY A 664 -7.96 -30.65 -4.68
C GLY A 664 -6.91 -29.54 -4.50
N TYR A 665 -7.20 -28.31 -4.92
CA TYR A 665 -6.30 -27.17 -4.74
C TYR A 665 -6.32 -26.67 -3.30
N ARG A 666 -5.14 -26.59 -2.67
CA ARG A 666 -4.98 -26.08 -1.30
C ARG A 666 -4.42 -24.66 -1.33
N PHE A 667 -5.16 -23.73 -0.74
CA PHE A 667 -4.81 -22.31 -0.63
C PHE A 667 -4.77 -21.84 0.83
N GLY A 668 -4.46 -20.56 1.04
CA GLY A 668 -4.54 -19.90 2.33
C GLY A 668 -3.22 -19.31 2.80
N PHE A 669 -3.28 -18.57 3.89
CA PHE A 669 -2.14 -17.84 4.46
C PHE A 669 -1.02 -18.80 4.89
N ASP A 670 -1.33 -19.96 5.47
CA ASP A 670 -0.29 -20.94 5.85
C ASP A 670 0.47 -21.50 4.65
N LYS A 671 -0.25 -21.73 3.54
CA LYS A 671 0.31 -22.26 2.29
C LYS A 671 0.93 -21.19 1.41
N ALA A 672 0.70 -19.91 1.72
CA ALA A 672 1.11 -18.77 0.90
C ALA A 672 0.64 -18.90 -0.56
N ARG A 673 -0.64 -19.25 -0.74
CA ARG A 673 -1.28 -19.46 -2.05
C ARG A 673 -2.64 -18.75 -2.11
N LEU A 674 -2.90 -18.09 -3.22
CA LEU A 674 -4.20 -17.46 -3.50
C LEU A 674 -5.28 -18.53 -3.75
N PRO A 675 -6.55 -18.30 -3.40
CA PRO A 675 -7.64 -19.19 -3.80
C PRO A 675 -7.75 -19.27 -5.34
N LYS A 676 -8.11 -20.45 -5.86
CA LYS A 676 -8.41 -20.66 -7.28
C LYS A 676 -9.84 -21.13 -7.47
N VAL A 677 -10.50 -20.58 -8.48
CA VAL A 677 -11.88 -20.89 -8.86
C VAL A 677 -11.98 -21.06 -10.38
N GLY A 678 -12.86 -21.94 -10.85
CA GLY A 678 -13.13 -22.16 -12.28
C GLY A 678 -14.63 -22.08 -12.57
N PHE A 679 -15.03 -21.86 -13.82
CA PHE A 679 -16.45 -21.91 -14.15
C PHE A 679 -17.00 -23.31 -13.90
N VAL A 680 -18.20 -23.39 -13.31
CA VAL A 680 -18.92 -24.66 -13.20
C VAL A 680 -19.20 -25.18 -14.63
N PRO A 681 -18.76 -26.40 -14.99
CA PRO A 681 -18.95 -26.94 -16.33
C PRO A 681 -20.43 -27.05 -16.70
N TYR A 682 -20.77 -26.69 -17.94
CA TYR A 682 -22.11 -26.88 -18.46
C TYR A 682 -22.41 -28.37 -18.69
N THR A 683 -23.52 -28.85 -18.15
CA THR A 683 -24.07 -30.17 -18.44
C THR A 683 -25.42 -30.05 -19.16
N ASP A 684 -25.69 -30.95 -20.11
CA ASP A 684 -26.94 -30.91 -20.89
C ASP A 684 -28.13 -31.63 -20.23
N ASN A 685 -28.06 -31.87 -18.91
CA ASN A 685 -29.10 -32.51 -18.11
C ASN A 685 -29.91 -31.50 -17.27
N ALA A 686 -30.87 -32.00 -16.48
CA ALA A 686 -31.68 -31.17 -15.59
C ALA A 686 -30.82 -30.53 -14.47
N ASP A 687 -29.74 -31.20 -14.06
CA ASP A 687 -28.80 -30.80 -13.00
C ASP A 687 -27.74 -29.79 -13.49
N ASN A 688 -28.09 -28.91 -14.42
CA ASN A 688 -27.15 -27.90 -14.91
C ASN A 688 -27.07 -26.72 -13.92
N PHE A 689 -25.97 -26.67 -13.16
CA PHE A 689 -25.68 -25.62 -12.18
C PHE A 689 -24.77 -24.50 -12.70
N ALA A 690 -24.41 -24.49 -13.98
CA ALA A 690 -23.52 -23.47 -14.54
C ALA A 690 -24.15 -22.06 -14.55
N PHE A 691 -25.47 -21.98 -14.69
CA PHE A 691 -26.24 -20.73 -14.71
C PHE A 691 -27.38 -20.78 -13.69
N GLY A 692 -27.58 -19.67 -12.98
CA GLY A 692 -28.62 -19.53 -11.98
C GLY A 692 -28.95 -18.07 -11.70
N PHE A 693 -29.77 -17.83 -10.69
CA PHE A 693 -30.08 -16.49 -10.21
C PHE A 693 -29.44 -16.24 -8.85
N LEU A 694 -29.25 -14.97 -8.54
CA LEU A 694 -28.73 -14.54 -7.25
C LEU A 694 -29.52 -13.32 -6.80
N ASP A 695 -30.01 -13.36 -5.56
CA ASP A 695 -30.60 -12.18 -4.94
C ASP A 695 -29.47 -11.16 -4.68
N PRO A 696 -29.57 -9.91 -5.19
CA PRO A 696 -28.62 -8.85 -4.86
C PRO A 696 -28.37 -8.67 -3.36
N SER A 697 -29.33 -9.04 -2.49
CA SER A 697 -29.18 -9.04 -1.03
C SER A 697 -28.22 -10.12 -0.49
N GLN A 698 -27.81 -11.10 -1.29
CA GLN A 698 -26.85 -12.14 -0.89
C GLN A 698 -25.42 -11.80 -1.31
N VAL A 699 -25.24 -10.81 -2.19
CA VAL A 699 -23.92 -10.33 -2.62
C VAL A 699 -23.26 -9.60 -1.46
N LEU A 700 -22.06 -10.05 -1.10
CA LEU A 700 -21.24 -9.37 -0.10
C LEU A 700 -20.57 -8.14 -0.69
N ARG A 701 -19.95 -8.28 -1.86
CA ARG A 701 -19.27 -7.23 -2.62
C ARG A 701 -18.80 -7.75 -3.99
N GLY A 702 -18.18 -6.88 -4.79
CA GLY A 702 -17.48 -7.31 -6.00
C GLY A 702 -16.19 -8.07 -5.66
N CYS A 703 -15.73 -8.94 -6.56
CA CYS A 703 -14.44 -9.63 -6.39
C CYS A 703 -13.55 -9.47 -7.62
N HIS A 704 -12.23 -9.51 -7.42
CA HIS A 704 -11.26 -9.40 -8.49
C HIS A 704 -10.72 -10.78 -8.86
N LEU A 705 -11.09 -11.26 -10.05
CA LEU A 705 -10.63 -12.52 -10.62
C LEU A 705 -9.58 -12.26 -11.69
N ILE A 706 -8.40 -12.85 -11.51
CA ILE A 706 -7.29 -12.76 -12.48
C ILE A 706 -7.14 -14.14 -13.13
N PRO A 707 -7.11 -14.25 -14.47
CA PRO A 707 -6.91 -15.55 -15.12
C PRO A 707 -5.66 -16.27 -14.61
N ASP A 708 -5.74 -17.59 -14.47
CA ASP A 708 -4.54 -18.40 -14.41
C ASP A 708 -3.96 -18.50 -15.82
N PHE A 709 -2.91 -17.72 -16.09
CA PHE A 709 -2.27 -17.68 -17.40
C PHE A 709 -1.49 -18.95 -17.75
N GLN A 710 -1.23 -19.82 -16.76
CA GLN A 710 -0.62 -21.12 -16.99
C GLN A 710 -1.64 -22.14 -17.51
N SER A 711 -2.88 -22.06 -17.02
CA SER A 711 -4.00 -22.82 -17.57
C SER A 711 -4.32 -22.34 -18.98
N GLU A 712 -4.55 -23.27 -19.90
CA GLU A 712 -5.00 -22.90 -21.24
C GLU A 712 -6.45 -22.43 -21.22
N ARG A 713 -6.85 -21.74 -22.29
CA ARG A 713 -8.27 -21.46 -22.53
C ARG A 713 -8.92 -22.73 -23.07
N THR A 714 -10.11 -23.04 -22.58
CA THR A 714 -10.85 -24.26 -22.93
C THR A 714 -12.25 -23.94 -23.42
N SER A 715 -12.72 -24.73 -24.39
CA SER A 715 -14.12 -24.72 -24.81
C SER A 715 -14.97 -25.77 -24.10
N GLU A 716 -14.34 -26.65 -23.30
CA GLU A 716 -15.02 -27.79 -22.66
C GLU A 716 -15.99 -27.35 -21.56
N LEU A 717 -15.69 -26.25 -20.84
CA LEU A 717 -16.55 -25.72 -19.78
C LEU A 717 -17.91 -25.22 -20.31
N LEU A 718 -17.95 -24.79 -21.56
CA LEU A 718 -19.16 -24.35 -22.25
C LEU A 718 -18.98 -24.54 -23.77
N PRO A 719 -19.31 -25.73 -24.32
CA PRO A 719 -18.96 -26.14 -25.69
C PRO A 719 -19.86 -25.53 -26.77
N TYR A 720 -20.50 -24.40 -26.46
CA TYR A 720 -21.41 -23.70 -27.34
C TYR A 720 -21.06 -22.20 -27.42
N PRO A 721 -21.27 -21.55 -28.56
CA PRO A 721 -21.21 -20.10 -28.65
C PRO A 721 -22.26 -19.46 -27.74
N CYS A 722 -21.82 -18.71 -26.73
CA CYS A 722 -22.70 -18.01 -25.80
C CYS A 722 -22.13 -16.64 -25.47
N ALA A 723 -22.45 -15.64 -26.30
CA ALA A 723 -21.98 -14.26 -26.11
C ALA A 723 -22.43 -13.67 -24.76
N VAL A 724 -23.60 -14.08 -24.26
CA VAL A 724 -24.14 -13.64 -22.97
C VAL A 724 -23.28 -14.16 -21.80
N ALA A 725 -22.66 -15.33 -21.91
CA ALA A 725 -21.75 -15.86 -20.90
C ALA A 725 -20.34 -15.24 -20.96
N ARG A 726 -19.99 -14.60 -22.09
CA ARG A 726 -18.65 -14.07 -22.41
C ARG A 726 -18.69 -12.58 -22.75
N GLN A 727 -19.43 -11.80 -21.98
CA GLN A 727 -19.67 -10.37 -22.26
C GLN A 727 -18.43 -9.48 -22.17
N ILE A 728 -17.39 -9.87 -21.44
CA ILE A 728 -16.13 -9.12 -21.33
C ILE A 728 -15.35 -9.16 -22.65
N ASP A 729 -15.36 -10.30 -23.33
CA ASP A 729 -14.71 -10.48 -24.63
C ASP A 729 -15.61 -11.32 -25.54
N SER A 730 -16.61 -10.67 -26.14
CA SER A 730 -17.59 -11.32 -26.99
C SER A 730 -17.01 -11.88 -28.30
N ASN A 731 -15.75 -11.58 -28.60
CA ASN A 731 -15.07 -12.06 -29.81
C ASN A 731 -14.43 -13.44 -29.59
N VAL A 732 -14.43 -13.94 -28.35
CA VAL A 732 -13.74 -15.17 -27.97
C VAL A 732 -14.76 -16.24 -27.58
N ASN A 733 -14.54 -17.47 -28.05
CA ASN A 733 -15.48 -18.60 -27.92
C ASN A 733 -15.04 -19.66 -26.90
N ASP A 734 -13.92 -19.47 -26.23
CA ASP A 734 -13.41 -20.30 -25.13
C ASP A 734 -13.42 -19.50 -23.82
N ASP A 735 -13.21 -20.18 -22.70
CA ASP A 735 -13.10 -19.59 -21.36
C ASP A 735 -11.72 -19.90 -20.78
N TRP A 736 -11.22 -19.07 -19.87
CA TRP A 736 -10.12 -19.51 -19.00
C TRP A 736 -10.61 -20.65 -18.10
N GLU A 737 -9.80 -21.69 -17.95
CA GLU A 737 -10.15 -22.86 -17.12
C GLU A 737 -10.30 -22.47 -15.64
N THR A 738 -9.32 -21.72 -15.12
CA THR A 738 -9.28 -21.28 -13.73
C THR A 738 -8.88 -19.82 -13.61
N PHE A 739 -9.21 -19.24 -12.46
CA PHE A 739 -8.91 -17.87 -12.06
C PHE A 739 -8.37 -17.88 -10.64
N TYR A 740 -7.37 -17.04 -10.40
CA TYR A 740 -6.96 -16.65 -9.07
C TYR A 740 -7.92 -15.60 -8.50
N VAL A 741 -8.39 -15.83 -7.28
CA VAL A 741 -9.09 -14.80 -6.50
C VAL A 741 -8.03 -13.87 -5.89
N ASN A 742 -8.01 -12.61 -6.31
CA ASN A 742 -7.06 -11.64 -5.80
C ASN A 742 -7.48 -11.13 -4.41
N ILE A 743 -7.08 -11.85 -3.36
CA ILE A 743 -7.37 -11.47 -1.97
C ILE A 743 -6.64 -10.18 -1.56
N PHE A 744 -5.55 -9.81 -2.23
CA PHE A 744 -4.74 -8.63 -1.92
C PHE A 744 -5.23 -7.35 -2.61
N VAL A 745 -6.32 -7.42 -3.37
CA VAL A 745 -6.87 -6.28 -4.12
C VAL A 745 -7.15 -5.05 -3.25
N ASP A 746 -7.59 -5.26 -2.02
CA ASP A 746 -7.68 -4.22 -1.01
C ASP A 746 -7.64 -4.82 0.40
N ARG A 747 -7.51 -3.94 1.40
CA ARG A 747 -7.40 -4.31 2.82
C ARG A 747 -8.64 -5.04 3.32
N ASP A 748 -9.82 -4.68 2.80
CA ASP A 748 -11.07 -5.31 3.23
C ASP A 748 -11.16 -6.75 2.73
N MET A 749 -10.77 -7.00 1.48
CA MET A 749 -10.72 -8.35 0.91
C MET A 749 -9.75 -9.25 1.66
N VAL A 750 -8.55 -8.76 2.02
CA VAL A 750 -7.60 -9.52 2.84
C VAL A 750 -8.23 -9.93 4.16
N MET A 751 -8.85 -8.99 4.87
CA MET A 751 -9.46 -9.26 6.19
C MET A 751 -10.69 -10.17 6.09
N ARG A 752 -11.38 -10.23 4.94
CA ARG A 752 -12.45 -11.23 4.71
C ARG A 752 -11.90 -12.64 4.61
N TYR A 753 -10.70 -12.84 4.07
CA TYR A 753 -10.09 -14.17 3.98
C TYR A 753 -9.27 -14.53 5.22
N TYR A 754 -8.67 -13.53 5.89
CA TYR A 754 -7.86 -13.75 7.08
C TYR A 754 -8.70 -13.85 8.36
N GLY A 755 -9.77 -13.05 8.47
CA GLY A 755 -10.51 -12.85 9.72
C GLY A 755 -10.00 -11.65 10.52
N GLY A 756 -10.53 -11.44 11.74
CA GLY A 756 -10.09 -10.37 12.65
C GLY A 756 -10.54 -8.94 12.28
N GLY A 757 -11.34 -8.77 11.22
CA GLY A 757 -11.90 -7.48 10.84
C GLY A 757 -13.06 -7.07 11.77
N ILE A 758 -12.90 -5.97 12.51
CA ILE A 758 -13.90 -5.46 13.46
C ILE A 758 -15.27 -5.21 12.80
N GLY A 759 -15.26 -4.72 11.56
CA GLY A 759 -16.49 -4.46 10.80
C GLY A 759 -17.05 -5.68 10.05
N HIS A 760 -16.41 -6.84 10.16
CA HIS A 760 -16.92 -8.10 9.65
C HIS A 760 -17.62 -8.84 10.78
N LEU A 761 -18.82 -9.35 10.54
CA LEU A 761 -19.46 -10.28 11.47
C LEU A 761 -18.56 -11.52 11.57
N ASN A 762 -18.10 -11.86 12.79
CA ASN A 762 -17.22 -12.97 13.07
C ASN A 762 -17.66 -14.21 12.27
N GLN A 763 -16.75 -14.74 11.44
CA GLN A 763 -17.00 -15.94 10.63
C GLN A 763 -17.26 -17.20 11.46
N GLY A 764 -17.27 -17.09 12.80
CA GLY A 764 -17.49 -18.18 13.76
C GLY A 764 -18.75 -18.08 14.63
N GLU A 765 -19.56 -17.03 14.55
CA GLU A 765 -20.81 -16.96 15.32
C GLU A 765 -22.03 -17.11 14.42
N THR A 766 -22.47 -18.36 14.30
CA THR A 766 -23.84 -18.68 13.89
C THR A 766 -24.80 -18.00 14.87
N GLN A 767 -25.82 -17.32 14.34
CA GLN A 767 -27.04 -17.02 15.10
C GLN A 767 -27.67 -18.35 15.54
N GLY A 768 -27.31 -18.82 16.73
CA GLY A 768 -28.02 -19.86 17.46
C GLY A 768 -28.97 -19.20 18.43
N GLY A 769 -30.26 -19.50 18.30
CA GLY A 769 -31.26 -19.11 19.29
C GLY A 769 -30.95 -19.65 20.67
N ASP A 770 -31.48 -18.95 21.67
CA ASP A 770 -31.45 -19.33 23.08
C ASP A 770 -31.70 -20.82 23.29
N GLU A 771 -30.69 -21.55 23.80
CA GLU A 771 -30.91 -22.66 24.71
C GLU A 771 -29.62 -22.89 25.53
N ALA A 772 -29.73 -22.65 26.82
CA ALA A 772 -28.68 -22.87 27.80
C ALA A 772 -28.41 -24.38 27.93
N GLY A 773 -27.16 -24.77 27.76
CA GLY A 773 -26.68 -26.12 27.99
C GLY A 773 -25.18 -26.10 28.31
N ASP A 774 -24.87 -26.28 29.58
CA ASP A 774 -23.55 -26.43 30.17
C ASP A 774 -22.94 -27.77 29.71
N GLU A 775 -21.69 -27.79 29.20
CA GLU A 775 -20.76 -28.94 29.34
C GLU A 775 -19.34 -28.68 28.78
N GLN A 776 -18.41 -28.54 29.73
CA GLN A 776 -17.00 -28.98 29.80
C GLN A 776 -16.12 -29.12 28.54
N ALA A 777 -15.06 -28.30 28.53
CA ALA A 777 -13.87 -28.44 27.68
C ALA A 777 -12.92 -29.54 28.21
N GLY A 778 -12.50 -30.45 27.33
CA GLY A 778 -11.35 -31.35 27.54
C GLY A 778 -10.11 -30.86 26.78
N PRO A 779 -8.89 -31.15 27.26
CA PRO A 779 -7.66 -30.64 26.68
C PRO A 779 -7.24 -31.48 25.45
N SER A 780 -6.78 -30.81 24.39
CA SER A 780 -6.08 -31.47 23.28
C SER A 780 -4.59 -31.52 23.57
N GLU A 781 -4.04 -32.71 23.37
CA GLU A 781 -2.68 -33.15 23.69
C GLU A 781 -1.62 -32.54 22.77
N ASP A 782 -0.52 -32.10 23.40
CA ASP A 782 0.75 -31.71 22.80
C ASP A 782 1.64 -32.95 22.61
N GLU A 783 2.23 -33.12 21.42
CA GLU A 783 3.39 -33.96 21.09
C GLU A 783 4.09 -33.26 19.89
N ASP A 784 5.41 -33.06 19.77
CA ASP A 784 6.58 -33.45 20.56
C ASP A 784 7.76 -32.56 20.09
N GLU A 785 8.56 -32.04 21.02
CA GLU A 785 9.84 -31.34 20.79
C GLU A 785 10.99 -32.33 21.04
N GLY A 786 11.95 -32.42 20.13
CA GLY A 786 13.28 -33.03 20.38
C GLY A 786 14.29 -32.43 19.39
N ASP A 787 15.54 -32.12 19.71
CA ASP A 787 16.37 -32.31 20.89
C ASP A 787 17.33 -31.12 20.95
N LEU A 788 17.56 -30.54 22.13
CA LEU A 788 18.69 -29.65 22.39
C LEU A 788 19.55 -30.31 23.47
N GLU A 789 20.64 -30.94 23.05
CA GLU A 789 21.71 -31.35 23.95
C GLU A 789 22.46 -30.11 24.45
N GLU A 790 22.37 -29.86 25.75
CA GLU A 790 23.30 -29.02 26.51
C GLU A 790 24.66 -29.71 26.62
N GLU A 791 25.74 -28.92 26.62
CA GLU A 791 26.98 -29.04 27.43
C GLU A 791 28.10 -28.14 26.83
N PRO A 792 29.15 -27.71 27.57
CA PRO A 792 29.11 -26.79 28.69
C PRO A 792 30.00 -25.54 28.46
N MET A 793 29.89 -24.55 29.35
CA MET A 793 30.77 -23.38 29.43
C MET A 793 32.25 -23.76 29.50
N LEU A 794 33.08 -23.21 28.60
CA LEU A 794 34.53 -23.17 28.76
C LEU A 794 35.11 -21.77 28.48
N SER A 795 36.09 -21.46 29.32
CA SER A 795 36.82 -20.22 29.59
C SER A 795 37.46 -19.50 28.39
N LEU A 796 37.54 -18.17 28.53
CA LEU A 796 38.40 -17.23 27.80
C LEU A 796 39.83 -17.72 27.59
N PRO A 797 40.44 -17.39 26.44
CA PRO A 797 41.85 -17.00 26.39
C PRO A 797 42.05 -15.56 25.86
N ALA A 798 43.10 -14.93 26.39
CA ALA A 798 43.61 -13.61 26.07
C ALA A 798 44.35 -13.59 24.70
N PRO A 799 44.76 -12.41 24.18
CA PRO A 799 44.79 -12.10 22.75
C PRO A 799 46.05 -12.58 22.02
N ALA A 800 45.88 -12.99 20.76
CA ALA A 800 47.00 -13.24 19.83
C ALA A 800 46.92 -12.30 18.62
N VAL A 801 47.88 -11.37 18.61
CA VAL A 801 48.67 -10.79 17.51
C VAL A 801 48.05 -10.76 16.10
N ALA A 802 47.95 -9.54 15.58
CA ALA A 802 47.53 -9.16 14.24
C ALA A 802 48.39 -9.75 13.10
N PRO A 803 47.78 -9.99 11.92
CA PRO A 803 48.44 -9.80 10.64
C PRO A 803 48.01 -8.45 10.01
N THR A 804 49.02 -7.77 9.48
CA THR A 804 48.97 -6.56 8.66
C THR A 804 47.92 -6.59 7.54
N PRO A 805 47.23 -5.47 7.24
CA PRO A 805 46.30 -5.38 6.12
C PRO A 805 47.09 -5.27 4.79
N GLY A 806 46.87 -6.23 3.90
CA GLY A 806 47.23 -6.11 2.49
C GLY A 806 46.32 -5.09 1.82
N SER A 807 46.93 -4.13 1.14
CA SER A 807 46.30 -3.17 0.25
C SER A 807 45.64 -3.90 -0.92
N GLY A 808 44.32 -4.01 -0.89
CA GLY A 808 43.49 -4.32 -2.06
C GLY A 808 42.73 -3.05 -2.42
N ASP A 809 43.14 -2.42 -3.50
CA ASP A 809 42.39 -1.37 -4.18
C ASP A 809 41.10 -2.01 -4.75
N GLU A 810 39.97 -1.78 -4.09
CA GLU A 810 38.65 -2.06 -4.66
C GLU A 810 38.02 -0.73 -5.05
N ASP A 811 38.07 -0.46 -6.36
CA ASP A 811 37.29 0.54 -7.06
C ASP A 811 35.80 0.23 -6.90
N SER A 812 35.20 0.70 -5.80
CA SER A 812 33.75 0.73 -5.64
C SER A 812 33.19 1.85 -6.51
N ASP A 813 32.68 1.49 -7.68
CA ASP A 813 31.96 2.33 -8.63
C ASP A 813 30.98 3.31 -7.92
N ASP A 814 31.12 4.59 -8.27
CA ASP A 814 30.30 5.73 -7.88
C ASP A 814 28.78 5.52 -8.16
N GLU A 815 28.04 4.96 -7.20
CA GLU A 815 26.60 5.30 -7.05
C GLU A 815 26.49 6.58 -6.22
N SER A 816 26.74 7.69 -6.91
CA SER A 816 26.45 9.05 -6.46
C SER A 816 24.93 9.26 -6.38
N ASP A 817 24.39 9.19 -5.16
CA ASP A 817 23.12 9.83 -4.77
C ASP A 817 23.39 11.22 -4.17
N ASP A 818 24.53 11.80 -4.48
CA ASP A 818 25.06 13.01 -3.87
C ASP A 818 24.99 14.17 -4.87
N ASP A 819 23.79 14.40 -5.41
CA ASP A 819 23.27 15.69 -5.89
C ASP A 819 21.75 15.55 -6.11
N PRO A 820 20.98 16.64 -5.91
CA PRO A 820 19.55 16.54 -5.63
C PRO A 820 18.89 15.75 -6.74
N ILE A 821 18.02 14.83 -6.35
CA ILE A 821 17.06 14.14 -7.22
C ILE A 821 16.59 15.17 -8.27
N MET A 822 17.20 15.11 -9.46
CA MET A 822 16.56 15.57 -10.67
C MET A 822 15.55 14.46 -10.88
N GLU A 823 14.37 14.64 -10.27
CA GLU A 823 13.14 13.98 -10.65
C GLU A 823 13.15 14.06 -12.17
N GLY A 824 13.41 12.91 -12.80
CA GLY A 824 13.45 12.86 -14.24
C GLY A 824 12.03 13.13 -14.71
N ASP A 825 11.82 14.29 -15.32
CA ASP A 825 10.63 14.67 -16.08
C ASP A 825 9.37 13.89 -15.65
N ASP A 826 8.90 14.21 -14.44
CA ASP A 826 7.50 14.03 -14.09
C ASP A 826 6.72 15.02 -14.98
N ASP A 827 6.50 14.60 -16.23
CA ASP A 827 5.35 15.05 -17.00
C ASP A 827 4.11 14.50 -16.28
N ASP A 828 3.79 15.11 -15.15
CA ASP A 828 2.49 15.09 -14.49
C ASP A 828 1.52 15.80 -15.45
N ASP A 829 1.12 15.09 -16.50
CA ASP A 829 0.00 15.48 -17.34
C ASP A 829 -1.24 15.44 -16.44
N GLY A 830 -1.55 16.60 -15.87
CA GLY A 830 -2.74 16.87 -15.08
C GLY A 830 -4.03 16.67 -15.86
N ARG A 831 -4.37 15.40 -16.16
CA ARG A 831 -5.69 14.95 -16.57
C ARG A 831 -6.26 14.04 -15.48
N TYR A 832 -6.56 14.63 -14.33
CA TYR A 832 -7.72 14.19 -13.57
C TYR A 832 -8.90 15.03 -14.07
N ALA A 833 -9.72 14.43 -14.92
CA ALA A 833 -10.94 15.05 -15.41
C ALA A 833 -11.82 15.43 -14.21
N SER A 834 -12.25 16.68 -14.18
CA SER A 834 -13.46 17.10 -13.51
C SER A 834 -14.63 16.33 -14.10
N ASP A 835 -15.24 15.45 -13.32
CA ASP A 835 -16.67 15.47 -12.95
C ASP A 835 -17.04 14.25 -12.09
#